data_AF-A0A8S8Z0P1-F1
#
_entry.id   AF-A0A8S8Z0P1-F1
#
_cell.length_a   1.000
_cell.length_b   1.000
_cell.length_c   1.000
_cell.angle_alpha   90.00
_cell.angle_beta   90.00
_cell.angle_gamma   90.00
#
_symmetry.space_group_name_H-M   'P 1'
#
loop_
_entity.id
_entity.type
_entity.pdbx_description
1 polymer ?
#
loop_
_entity_poly.entity_id
_entity_poly.type
_entity_poly.pdbx_seq_one_letter_code
_entity_poly.pdbx_strand_id
1 'polypeptide(L)'
;MRASAIASILLMLMMSLGPAMVASAQTAPTDAIYINEILVSPNNEQYDGTDWNGDGSMGTYNDQFLELHNPTSDAIDIGGWWLDDISDGGSPACSIGWGTVLEAGAYIAFYRSWTGIEFDFWEGDTIRPLDGSGTEMDSVSYGPEDSDWDVPYGYDSSGNWAKFSDGSPTPGGANDLEWGGANHLQGNCYPPQDHVHSGEYILEGRVVTMVSESDIIEDGRILVRDGMIEAVWSAEEGAPATAAGVISIQTSGTIYPGFIDPHNHAKYNLIPLWDHGTNGWDNRYQWQSYSGYADAKDIGCSLYDSSAMRFAELRAVAGGNTALQGSSTSHTDTFETMLARNIELYNFGKDYIHTKVTELESDYSGQHIKDGNSSGELDAWFLHLAEGIDESSRAEFDILVENDLLVGEVVIIHGTALTQNELSALGDVGGSLAWSPTSNLLLYGDTTDIATAKAEGVNIMIGPDWAPSGSKSSMHELKTADWWDENVLGDVFTDYELVQTITTNIVDAIGWSEHTGRIQEGLTADLVVLDTFRSDPYRNVVDAIDPDVRLVVVGGLAVYGDVDIMQAMDDEVEIIQGVGFTKATDITYDGVPEAQQTYAEMLTALQECNQGAGVPIEYLFTLGDERYFDVLNNSLTFQSGRTIDLWGDYYDVELNEDGHRVDGTVAGAGPIDTTPPSNDGSEDTESACSDGVDNDGDPYVDCDDYDCSETTVCGGEGNQAEVPEPELPVLWPTYGPRGGTISHPTTIEEGIHLEECESSEATLSEANVPTIPASKILLCGAIMVVMQPTDGCIEAGGSFCNLEVADAVAIPAHLCTDAGSYPDEVTCRAAWSFIDAEEDESEPEPEPEPEDASWMDGPLYWAAIFFSLVVVVGSIGVINSNIRSRISSEPSVLVSEEE
;
A
#
# COMPACT_ATOMS: atom_id res chain seq x y z
N MET A 1 -16.22 51.50 -31.62
CA MET A 1 -14.82 51.91 -31.33
C MET A 1 -14.63 53.33 -30.76
N ARG A 2 -15.66 54.03 -30.25
CA ARG A 2 -15.44 55.26 -29.44
C ARG A 2 -16.29 55.36 -28.15
N ALA A 3 -17.11 54.35 -27.86
CA ALA A 3 -17.89 54.28 -26.61
C ALA A 3 -17.29 53.32 -25.58
N SER A 4 -16.62 52.24 -26.01
CA SER A 4 -16.01 51.26 -25.09
C SER A 4 -14.71 51.72 -24.43
N ALA A 5 -14.02 52.74 -24.97
CA ALA A 5 -12.76 53.22 -24.41
C ALA A 5 -12.94 54.17 -23.20
N ILE A 6 -14.14 54.70 -22.98
CA ILE A 6 -14.38 55.66 -21.88
C ILE A 6 -14.88 54.93 -20.61
N ALA A 7 -15.51 53.77 -20.74
CA ALA A 7 -15.90 52.94 -19.59
C ALA A 7 -14.68 52.30 -18.91
N SER A 8 -13.68 51.85 -19.68
CA SER A 8 -12.44 51.25 -19.13
C SER A 8 -11.56 52.26 -18.39
N ILE A 9 -11.54 53.54 -18.82
CA ILE A 9 -10.75 54.58 -18.15
C ILE A 9 -11.42 55.05 -16.84
N LEU A 10 -12.76 55.01 -16.74
CA LEU A 10 -13.45 55.34 -15.49
C LEU A 10 -13.40 54.20 -14.45
N LEU A 11 -13.31 52.93 -14.88
CA LEU A 11 -13.10 51.81 -13.95
C LEU A 11 -11.65 51.77 -13.42
N MET A 12 -10.66 52.09 -14.25
CA MET A 12 -9.24 52.18 -13.83
C MET A 12 -8.94 53.37 -12.90
N LEU A 13 -9.80 54.39 -12.86
CA LEU A 13 -9.65 55.55 -11.96
C LEU A 13 -10.42 55.42 -10.63
N MET A 14 -11.15 54.33 -10.42
CA MET A 14 -11.86 54.04 -9.15
C MET A 14 -11.21 52.90 -8.33
N MET A 15 -10.14 52.27 -8.82
CA MET A 15 -9.38 51.24 -8.10
C MET A 15 -8.10 51.74 -7.43
N SER A 16 -7.82 53.05 -7.45
CA SER A 16 -6.60 53.63 -6.85
C SER A 16 -6.83 54.34 -5.51
N LEU A 17 -7.86 53.93 -4.77
CA LEU A 17 -8.12 54.41 -3.40
C LEU A 17 -8.52 53.24 -2.50
N GLY A 18 -7.71 52.18 -2.50
CA GLY A 18 -7.55 51.40 -1.27
C GLY A 18 -6.87 52.30 -0.22
N PRO A 19 -7.13 52.13 1.08
CA PRO A 19 -6.30 52.79 2.07
C PRO A 19 -4.86 52.41 1.78
N ALA A 20 -3.98 53.39 1.55
CA ALA A 20 -2.56 53.13 1.68
C ALA A 20 -2.38 52.55 3.09
N MET A 21 -2.01 51.27 3.19
CA MET A 21 -1.55 50.72 4.45
C MET A 21 -0.27 51.48 4.76
N VAL A 22 -0.42 52.49 5.61
CA VAL A 22 0.70 53.13 6.26
C VAL A 22 1.23 52.06 7.20
N ALA A 23 2.51 51.72 7.08
CA ALA A 23 3.22 50.90 8.06
C ALA A 23 2.76 51.32 9.46
N SER A 24 2.06 50.41 10.14
CA SER A 24 1.66 50.60 11.52
C SER A 24 2.94 50.79 12.32
N ALA A 25 3.04 51.87 13.10
CA ALA A 25 4.14 52.06 14.02
C ALA A 25 3.95 51.07 15.19
N GLN A 26 4.30 49.81 14.96
CA GLN A 26 4.38 48.77 15.98
C GLN A 26 5.64 49.05 16.80
N THR A 27 5.51 48.96 18.13
CA THR A 27 6.65 49.04 19.04
C THR A 27 7.00 47.65 19.54
N ALA A 28 8.28 47.29 19.57
CA ALA A 28 8.73 45.97 20.02
C ALA A 28 8.13 45.61 21.40
N PRO A 29 7.44 44.46 21.53
CA PRO A 29 7.01 43.92 22.82
C PRO A 29 8.20 43.68 23.76
N THR A 30 8.00 43.83 25.07
CA THR A 30 9.07 43.63 26.07
C THR A 30 8.80 42.48 27.04
N ASP A 31 7.63 41.86 26.94
CA ASP A 31 7.09 40.89 27.90
C ASP A 31 6.57 39.60 27.23
N ALA A 32 6.73 39.45 25.92
CA ALA A 32 6.41 38.25 25.15
C ALA A 32 7.34 38.12 23.94
N ILE A 33 7.40 36.93 23.35
CA ILE A 33 8.12 36.69 22.09
C ILE A 33 7.50 37.52 20.96
N TYR A 34 8.35 38.04 20.08
CA TYR A 34 7.94 38.87 18.96
C TYR A 34 8.87 38.66 17.74
N ILE A 35 8.46 39.19 16.59
CA ILE A 35 9.22 39.16 15.33
C ILE A 35 10.35 40.20 15.37
N ASN A 36 11.61 39.77 15.46
CA ASN A 36 12.74 40.69 15.53
C ASN A 36 13.14 41.28 14.16
N GLU A 37 13.26 40.41 13.17
CA GLU A 37 13.77 40.72 11.84
C GLU A 37 13.10 39.82 10.79
N ILE A 38 12.86 40.35 9.59
CA ILE A 38 12.53 39.55 8.42
C ILE A 38 13.40 39.97 7.23
N LEU A 39 13.78 39.00 6.40
CA LEU A 39 14.44 39.23 5.13
C LEU A 39 13.56 38.70 3.99
N VAL A 40 13.03 39.63 3.19
CA VAL A 40 12.07 39.33 2.13
C VAL A 40 12.73 39.14 0.77
N SER A 41 13.87 39.79 0.50
CA SER A 41 14.47 39.83 -0.84
C SER A 41 15.98 39.59 -0.77
N PRO A 42 16.43 38.37 -0.45
CA PRO A 42 17.85 38.04 -0.44
C PRO A 42 18.44 38.03 -1.85
N ASN A 43 19.69 38.47 -2.00
CA ASN A 43 20.42 38.32 -3.26
C ASN A 43 20.78 36.85 -3.53
N ASN A 44 20.86 36.49 -4.80
CA ASN A 44 21.43 35.22 -5.24
C ASN A 44 22.90 35.36 -5.67
N GLU A 45 23.52 34.25 -6.06
CA GLU A 45 24.93 34.19 -6.46
C GLU A 45 25.30 35.19 -7.58
N GLN A 46 24.36 35.49 -8.50
CA GLN A 46 24.62 36.41 -9.61
C GLN A 46 24.69 37.88 -9.17
N TYR A 47 24.21 38.19 -7.97
CA TYR A 47 24.11 39.53 -7.41
C TYR A 47 24.89 39.67 -6.09
N ASP A 48 26.00 38.92 -5.95
CA ASP A 48 26.85 38.91 -4.76
C ASP A 48 26.08 38.54 -3.47
N GLY A 49 25.16 37.56 -3.59
CA GLY A 49 24.36 37.05 -2.47
C GLY A 49 25.17 36.52 -1.31
N THR A 50 24.57 36.57 -0.13
CA THR A 50 25.11 36.00 1.11
C THR A 50 24.28 34.78 1.47
N ASP A 51 24.96 33.67 1.70
CA ASP A 51 24.40 32.46 2.30
C ASP A 51 24.25 32.72 3.81
N TRP A 52 23.06 33.14 4.21
CA TRP A 52 22.78 33.61 5.56
C TRP A 52 22.64 32.44 6.54
N ASN A 53 22.16 31.29 6.08
CA ASN A 53 21.97 30.09 6.91
C ASN A 53 23.18 29.12 6.87
N GLY A 54 24.10 29.28 5.91
CA GLY A 54 25.33 28.49 5.78
C GLY A 54 25.15 27.14 5.07
N ASP A 55 24.06 26.96 4.31
CA ASP A 55 23.72 25.69 3.64
C ASP A 55 24.40 25.49 2.27
N GLY A 56 25.12 26.52 1.78
CA GLY A 56 25.82 26.52 0.50
C GLY A 56 24.96 26.94 -0.70
N SER A 57 23.69 27.24 -0.48
CA SER A 57 22.75 27.82 -1.45
C SER A 57 22.44 29.27 -1.08
N MET A 58 21.98 30.07 -2.05
CA MET A 58 21.57 31.45 -1.74
C MET A 58 20.46 32.00 -2.63
N GLY A 59 19.65 32.89 -2.07
CA GLY A 59 18.59 33.63 -2.77
C GLY A 59 17.18 33.31 -2.29
N THR A 60 16.17 33.75 -3.04
CA THR A 60 14.78 33.86 -2.54
C THR A 60 14.13 32.56 -2.07
N TYR A 61 14.59 31.41 -2.57
CA TYR A 61 14.08 30.09 -2.16
C TYR A 61 14.83 29.49 -0.96
N ASN A 62 15.89 30.15 -0.48
CA ASN A 62 16.71 29.66 0.64
C ASN A 62 16.75 30.67 1.78
N ASP A 63 17.25 31.89 1.52
CA ASP A 63 17.59 32.86 2.56
C ASP A 63 16.49 33.86 2.92
N GLN A 64 15.26 33.67 2.45
CA GLN A 64 14.15 34.39 3.07
C GLN A 64 14.04 33.90 4.51
N PHE A 65 13.96 34.81 5.48
CA PHE A 65 13.89 34.39 6.87
C PHE A 65 13.02 35.27 7.76
N LEU A 66 12.45 34.63 8.77
CA LEU A 66 11.80 35.25 9.92
C LEU A 66 12.66 34.99 11.16
N GLU A 67 12.93 36.02 11.95
CA GLU A 67 13.58 35.86 13.24
C GLU A 67 12.64 36.19 14.40
N LEU A 68 12.58 35.30 15.39
CA LEU A 68 11.88 35.54 16.65
C LEU A 68 12.87 35.88 17.77
N HIS A 69 12.47 36.77 18.68
CA HIS A 69 13.24 37.11 19.87
C HIS A 69 12.43 36.89 21.14
N ASN A 70 13.07 36.30 22.17
CA ASN A 70 12.54 36.24 23.53
C ASN A 70 13.12 37.36 24.40
N PRO A 71 12.44 38.51 24.57
CA PRO A 71 12.93 39.61 25.40
C PRO A 71 12.76 39.36 26.91
N THR A 72 12.13 38.25 27.31
CA THR A 72 11.77 37.99 28.70
C THR A 72 12.95 37.45 29.51
N SER A 73 12.75 37.30 30.83
CA SER A 73 13.74 36.72 31.74
C SER A 73 13.67 35.21 31.87
N ASP A 74 12.67 34.58 31.25
CA ASP A 74 12.38 33.15 31.38
C ASP A 74 12.52 32.47 30.01
N ALA A 75 12.91 31.20 30.01
CA ALA A 75 12.86 30.38 28.80
C ALA A 75 11.39 30.10 28.44
N ILE A 76 11.06 30.20 27.16
CA ILE A 76 9.70 30.01 26.66
C ILE A 76 9.73 28.87 25.64
N ASP A 77 8.89 27.87 25.86
CA ASP A 77 8.65 26.81 24.89
C ASP A 77 7.75 27.35 23.76
N ILE A 78 8.31 27.43 22.57
CA ILE A 78 7.62 27.81 21.33
C ILE A 78 7.33 26.59 20.45
N GLY A 79 7.58 25.38 20.93
CA GLY A 79 7.15 24.17 20.22
C GLY A 79 5.64 24.13 20.07
N GLY A 80 5.18 23.74 18.88
CA GLY A 80 3.77 23.71 18.50
C GLY A 80 3.17 25.08 18.15
N TRP A 81 3.95 26.17 18.18
CA TRP A 81 3.51 27.47 17.64
C TRP A 81 3.46 27.41 16.11
N TRP A 82 2.62 28.22 15.50
CA TRP A 82 2.48 28.31 14.04
C TRP A 82 3.18 29.53 13.49
N LEU A 83 3.82 29.40 12.34
CA LEU A 83 4.29 30.49 11.50
C LEU A 83 3.44 30.50 10.23
N ASP A 84 3.02 31.67 9.79
CA ASP A 84 2.11 31.88 8.68
C ASP A 84 2.44 33.21 7.98
N ASP A 85 2.32 33.27 6.66
CA ASP A 85 2.59 34.47 5.84
C ASP A 85 1.34 35.24 5.42
N ILE A 86 0.12 34.75 5.64
CA ILE A 86 -1.12 35.55 5.61
C ILE A 86 -2.30 34.69 6.06
N SER A 87 -3.27 35.29 6.77
CA SER A 87 -4.50 34.56 7.13
C SER A 87 -5.20 34.02 5.88
N ASP A 88 -5.36 32.69 5.81
CA ASP A 88 -6.17 32.01 4.79
C ASP A 88 -5.69 32.27 3.34
N GLY A 89 -4.37 32.38 3.13
CA GLY A 89 -3.75 32.54 1.82
C GLY A 89 -2.22 32.38 1.88
N GLY A 90 -1.50 32.84 0.86
CA GLY A 90 -0.02 32.80 0.85
C GLY A 90 0.52 31.38 0.69
N SER A 91 1.72 31.14 1.22
CA SER A 91 2.28 29.80 1.38
C SER A 91 1.61 29.04 2.54
N PRO A 92 1.75 27.71 2.61
CA PRO A 92 1.24 26.95 3.74
C PRO A 92 1.89 27.39 5.05
N ALA A 93 1.06 27.62 6.08
CA ALA A 93 1.55 27.78 7.45
C ALA A 93 2.32 26.53 7.90
N CYS A 94 3.17 26.67 8.92
CA CYS A 94 3.97 25.57 9.47
C CYS A 94 4.03 25.66 11.01
N SER A 95 4.11 24.54 11.70
CA SER A 95 4.24 24.43 13.16
C SER A 95 5.70 24.26 13.58
N ILE A 96 6.19 25.12 14.44
CA ILE A 96 7.52 25.04 15.04
C ILE A 96 7.65 23.70 15.79
N GLY A 97 8.76 22.98 15.57
CA GLY A 97 8.98 21.66 16.17
C GLY A 97 8.77 21.64 17.69
N TRP A 98 8.08 20.60 18.18
CA TRP A 98 7.79 20.42 19.60
C TRP A 98 9.05 20.42 20.46
N GLY A 99 9.00 21.03 21.65
CA GLY A 99 10.14 21.13 22.56
C GLY A 99 11.19 22.18 22.17
N THR A 100 10.91 23.03 21.17
CA THR A 100 11.73 24.19 20.85
C THR A 100 11.65 25.22 21.98
N VAL A 101 12.65 25.23 22.86
CA VAL A 101 12.73 26.18 23.96
C VAL A 101 13.63 27.36 23.58
N LEU A 102 13.03 28.55 23.49
CA LEU A 102 13.77 29.79 23.27
C LEU A 102 14.20 30.39 24.61
N GLU A 103 15.49 30.31 24.91
CA GLU A 103 16.10 30.83 26.13
C GLU A 103 15.90 32.35 26.30
N ALA A 104 16.00 32.82 27.55
CA ALA A 104 15.86 34.24 27.87
C ALA A 104 16.90 35.10 27.11
N GLY A 105 16.42 36.06 26.31
CA GLY A 105 17.25 36.94 25.48
C GLY A 105 17.78 36.31 24.19
N ALA A 106 17.38 35.08 23.86
CA ALA A 106 17.81 34.39 22.64
C ALA A 106 17.05 34.89 21.40
N TYR A 107 17.66 34.64 20.24
CA TYR A 107 17.12 34.89 18.91
C TYR A 107 17.13 33.56 18.15
N ILE A 108 16.12 33.33 17.32
CA ILE A 108 16.02 32.13 16.48
C ILE A 108 15.52 32.52 15.10
N ALA A 109 16.25 32.13 14.06
CA ALA A 109 15.92 32.45 12.66
C ALA A 109 15.33 31.23 11.94
N PHE A 110 14.24 31.42 11.21
CA PHE A 110 13.50 30.42 10.44
C PHE A 110 13.64 30.77 8.96
N TYR A 111 14.29 29.89 8.20
CA TYR A 111 14.63 30.12 6.79
C TYR A 111 13.67 29.38 5.86
N ARG A 112 13.32 30.00 4.73
CA ARG A 112 12.40 29.42 3.74
C ARG A 112 12.86 28.08 3.20
N SER A 113 14.17 27.83 3.07
CA SER A 113 14.67 26.51 2.65
C SER A 113 14.22 25.37 3.57
N TRP A 114 13.78 25.69 4.79
CA TRP A 114 13.34 24.74 5.80
C TRP A 114 11.85 24.87 6.07
N THR A 115 11.33 26.10 6.14
CA THR A 115 9.95 26.35 6.54
C THR A 115 8.93 26.29 5.40
N GLY A 116 9.39 26.41 4.15
CA GLY A 116 8.52 26.59 2.99
C GLY A 116 7.81 27.96 2.92
N ILE A 117 7.76 28.70 4.04
CA ILE A 117 7.09 29.99 4.12
C ILE A 117 7.70 30.99 3.12
N GLU A 118 6.89 31.44 2.19
CA GLU A 118 7.24 32.43 1.20
C GLU A 118 6.93 33.83 1.71
N PHE A 119 7.85 34.76 1.48
CA PHE A 119 7.56 36.18 1.65
C PHE A 119 7.43 36.83 0.29
N ASP A 120 6.19 37.12 -0.14
CA ASP A 120 5.94 37.66 -1.47
C ASP A 120 6.44 39.10 -1.58
N PHE A 121 7.49 39.29 -2.39
CA PHE A 121 8.05 40.60 -2.67
C PHE A 121 7.14 41.46 -3.58
N TRP A 122 6.46 40.86 -4.56
CA TRP A 122 5.70 41.58 -5.59
C TRP A 122 4.33 42.03 -5.12
N GLU A 123 3.66 41.24 -4.30
CA GLU A 123 2.33 41.54 -3.77
C GLU A 123 2.38 42.15 -2.37
N GLY A 124 3.51 42.00 -1.67
CA GLY A 124 3.65 42.35 -0.26
C GLY A 124 2.97 41.31 0.62
N ASP A 125 3.31 41.27 1.91
CA ASP A 125 2.91 40.14 2.74
C ASP A 125 2.75 40.45 4.23
N THR A 126 2.24 39.49 5.01
CA THR A 126 2.02 39.66 6.46
C THR A 126 2.40 38.42 7.28
N ILE A 127 3.52 38.49 7.99
CA ILE A 127 4.04 37.39 8.80
C ILE A 127 3.37 37.38 10.18
N ARG A 128 2.98 36.20 10.66
CA ARG A 128 2.15 36.00 11.86
C ARG A 128 2.54 34.73 12.63
N PRO A 129 3.36 34.81 13.69
CA PRO A 129 3.50 33.73 14.64
C PRO A 129 2.23 33.60 15.50
N LEU A 130 1.67 32.40 15.58
CA LEU A 130 0.56 32.05 16.47
C LEU A 130 1.03 31.06 17.53
N ASP A 131 0.55 31.17 18.77
CA ASP A 131 0.85 30.16 19.79
C ASP A 131 0.14 28.82 19.50
N GLY A 132 0.44 27.79 20.30
CA GLY A 132 -0.19 26.47 20.17
C GLY A 132 -1.72 26.45 20.39
N SER A 133 -2.34 27.57 20.75
CA SER A 133 -3.81 27.71 20.81
C SER A 133 -4.40 28.41 19.59
N GLY A 134 -3.56 28.79 18.61
CA GLY A 134 -3.94 29.59 17.45
C GLY A 134 -4.08 31.08 17.76
N THR A 135 -3.56 31.56 18.90
CA THR A 135 -3.58 33.00 19.23
C THR A 135 -2.39 33.68 18.57
N GLU A 136 -2.64 34.70 17.74
CA GLU A 136 -1.58 35.53 17.16
C GLU A 136 -0.75 36.21 18.26
N MET A 137 0.55 35.93 18.28
CA MET A 137 1.50 36.45 19.24
C MET A 137 2.08 37.79 18.79
N ASP A 138 2.33 37.91 17.49
CA ASP A 138 2.78 39.13 16.85
C ASP A 138 2.37 39.12 15.38
N SER A 139 2.46 40.26 14.70
CA SER A 139 2.26 40.33 13.26
C SER A 139 2.97 41.54 12.68
N VAL A 140 3.65 41.35 11.55
CA VAL A 140 4.28 42.43 10.79
C VAL A 140 3.94 42.32 9.32
N SER A 141 3.75 43.46 8.66
CA SER A 141 3.44 43.52 7.23
C SER A 141 4.41 44.43 6.50
N TYR A 142 4.60 44.17 5.21
CA TYR A 142 5.34 45.04 4.29
C TYR A 142 4.58 45.19 2.97
N GLY A 143 4.92 46.22 2.19
CA GLY A 143 4.22 46.55 0.96
C GLY A 143 4.77 45.82 -0.28
N PRO A 144 3.99 45.77 -1.38
CA PRO A 144 4.47 45.27 -2.66
C PRO A 144 5.65 46.09 -3.18
N GLU A 145 6.64 45.41 -3.72
CA GLU A 145 7.88 45.97 -4.28
C GLU A 145 8.63 46.91 -3.32
N ASP A 146 8.48 46.72 -2.00
CA ASP A 146 8.95 47.68 -0.99
C ASP A 146 10.38 47.39 -0.49
N SER A 147 10.88 46.15 -0.60
CA SER A 147 12.25 45.81 -0.22
C SER A 147 13.27 45.94 -1.36
N ASP A 148 14.48 46.41 -1.04
CA ASP A 148 15.59 46.34 -1.99
C ASP A 148 16.44 45.11 -1.63
N TRP A 149 17.20 44.58 -2.58
CA TRP A 149 17.99 43.35 -2.38
C TRP A 149 18.88 43.41 -1.12
N ASP A 150 18.80 42.38 -0.27
CA ASP A 150 19.46 42.26 1.06
C ASP A 150 19.14 43.39 2.05
N VAL A 151 17.97 44.01 1.94
CA VAL A 151 17.49 44.98 2.94
C VAL A 151 16.45 44.30 3.85
N PRO A 152 16.74 44.16 5.16
CA PRO A 152 15.80 43.57 6.10
C PRO A 152 14.78 44.59 6.61
N TYR A 153 13.68 44.08 7.17
CA TYR A 153 12.80 44.82 8.06
C TYR A 153 13.03 44.37 9.50
N GLY A 154 12.96 45.29 10.44
CA GLY A 154 13.12 44.98 11.86
C GLY A 154 12.77 46.17 12.75
N TYR A 155 12.88 45.99 14.06
CA TYR A 155 12.72 47.07 15.03
C TYR A 155 13.98 47.93 15.16
N ASP A 156 13.84 49.25 14.95
CA ASP A 156 14.94 50.21 15.08
C ASP A 156 15.34 50.45 16.55
N SER A 157 16.44 51.19 16.78
CA SER A 157 16.90 51.56 18.14
C SER A 157 15.89 52.36 18.98
N SER A 158 14.83 52.90 18.35
CA SER A 158 13.71 53.57 19.02
C SER A 158 12.51 52.64 19.22
N GLY A 159 12.65 51.38 18.83
CA GLY A 159 11.67 50.31 18.94
C GLY A 159 10.61 50.32 17.86
N ASN A 160 10.76 51.03 16.73
CA ASN A 160 9.73 51.07 15.67
C ASN A 160 10.06 50.08 14.55
N TRP A 161 9.04 49.35 14.07
CA TRP A 161 9.17 48.51 12.88
C TRP A 161 9.49 49.36 11.64
N ALA A 162 10.60 49.06 10.96
CA ALA A 162 11.09 49.83 9.83
C ALA A 162 11.94 48.98 8.88
N LYS A 163 12.01 49.44 7.62
CA LYS A 163 12.97 48.94 6.63
C LYS A 163 14.35 49.54 6.90
N PHE A 164 15.40 48.72 6.95
CA PHE A 164 16.77 49.20 7.17
C PHE A 164 17.54 49.43 5.87
N SER A 165 17.19 50.49 5.13
CA SER A 165 17.82 50.81 3.83
C SER A 165 19.35 50.95 3.83
N ASP A 166 19.97 51.18 5.00
CA ASP A 166 21.43 51.26 5.17
C ASP A 166 21.97 50.13 6.09
N GLY A 167 21.13 49.18 6.49
CA GLY A 167 21.48 48.06 7.38
C GLY A 167 21.67 46.76 6.60
N SER A 168 22.44 45.83 7.18
CA SER A 168 22.57 44.46 6.69
C SER A 168 21.73 43.53 7.57
N PRO A 169 21.21 42.41 7.02
CA PRO A 169 20.55 41.39 7.81
C PRO A 169 21.42 40.92 8.98
N THR A 170 20.80 40.63 10.12
CA THR A 170 21.46 40.24 11.37
C THR A 170 20.88 38.97 11.99
N PRO A 171 20.62 37.90 11.22
CA PRO A 171 20.07 36.69 11.81
C PRO A 171 21.00 36.14 12.91
N GLY A 172 20.39 35.76 14.02
CA GLY A 172 21.05 35.38 15.27
C GLY A 172 21.30 36.51 16.26
N GLY A 173 20.78 37.72 16.06
CA GLY A 173 21.16 38.86 16.91
C GLY A 173 20.34 40.12 16.78
N ALA A 174 20.73 41.13 17.56
CA ALA A 174 20.06 42.42 17.56
C ALA A 174 20.36 43.22 16.27
N ASN A 175 19.33 43.89 15.74
CA ASN A 175 19.35 44.67 14.50
C ASN A 175 20.32 45.87 14.49
N ASP A 176 20.96 46.20 15.62
CA ASP A 176 21.95 47.29 15.73
C ASP A 176 23.41 46.78 15.81
N LEU A 177 23.63 45.47 15.60
CA LEU A 177 24.93 44.82 15.60
C LEU A 177 25.37 44.42 14.19
N GLU A 178 26.64 44.03 14.04
CA GLU A 178 27.11 43.36 12.82
C GLU A 178 26.73 41.87 12.88
N TRP A 179 26.38 41.30 11.73
CA TRP A 179 26.05 39.87 11.62
C TRP A 179 27.20 38.98 12.12
N GLY A 180 26.84 38.02 12.98
CA GLY A 180 27.79 37.10 13.63
C GLY A 180 28.27 35.94 12.75
N GLY A 181 27.72 35.79 11.54
CA GLY A 181 27.94 34.66 10.63
C GLY A 181 26.81 33.61 10.72
N ALA A 182 26.87 32.61 9.83
CA ALA A 182 25.84 31.58 9.68
C ALA A 182 25.64 30.67 10.92
N ASN A 183 26.60 30.68 11.85
CA ASN A 183 26.52 29.89 13.08
C ASN A 183 25.72 30.59 14.18
N HIS A 184 24.40 30.68 13.99
CA HIS A 184 23.41 31.16 14.95
C HIS A 184 22.32 30.12 15.17
N LEU A 185 21.43 30.36 16.14
CA LEU A 185 20.31 29.45 16.40
C LEU A 185 19.30 29.56 15.26
N GLN A 186 19.08 28.45 14.57
CA GLN A 186 18.12 28.33 13.47
C GLN A 186 16.99 27.43 13.93
N GLY A 187 15.76 27.80 13.57
CA GLY A 187 14.56 27.05 13.87
C GLY A 187 13.97 26.45 12.59
N ASN A 188 13.22 25.37 12.77
CA ASN A 188 12.45 24.75 11.71
C ASN A 188 10.96 24.67 12.10
N CYS A 189 10.09 24.53 11.11
CA CYS A 189 8.67 24.32 11.30
C CYS A 189 8.10 23.44 10.18
N TYR A 190 6.97 22.80 10.43
CA TYR A 190 6.48 21.70 9.62
C TYR A 190 4.99 21.90 9.31
N PRO A 191 4.53 21.70 8.07
CA PRO A 191 3.15 21.95 7.69
C PRO A 191 2.15 21.21 8.60
N PRO A 192 0.93 21.75 8.81
CA PRO A 192 -0.10 21.05 9.54
C PRO A 192 -0.43 19.74 8.84
N GLN A 193 -0.46 18.66 9.62
CA GLN A 193 -1.12 17.37 9.32
C GLN A 193 -0.30 16.25 8.67
N ASP A 194 1.00 16.18 8.92
CA ASP A 194 1.78 15.10 8.32
C ASP A 194 1.49 13.70 8.94
N HIS A 195 0.68 13.58 10.01
CA HIS A 195 0.54 12.29 10.74
C HIS A 195 -0.83 11.90 11.31
N VAL A 196 -1.89 12.72 11.23
CA VAL A 196 -3.15 12.47 11.96
C VAL A 196 -4.35 13.00 11.17
N HIS A 197 -5.06 12.09 10.49
CA HIS A 197 -6.32 12.40 9.80
C HIS A 197 -7.52 12.30 10.75
N SER A 198 -8.45 13.26 10.73
CA SER A 198 -9.62 13.22 11.60
C SER A 198 -10.64 12.18 11.15
N GLY A 199 -11.26 11.47 12.09
CA GLY A 199 -12.27 10.46 11.79
C GLY A 199 -12.23 9.28 12.74
N GLU A 200 -13.18 8.36 12.61
CA GLU A 200 -13.21 7.13 13.41
C GLU A 200 -13.81 5.96 12.62
N TYR A 201 -13.22 4.78 12.75
CA TYR A 201 -13.73 3.52 12.21
C TYR A 201 -13.12 2.33 12.95
N ILE A 202 -13.75 1.16 12.81
CA ILE A 202 -13.23 -0.11 13.29
C ILE A 202 -12.92 -0.99 12.08
N LEU A 203 -11.73 -1.57 12.03
CA LEU A 203 -11.40 -2.64 11.08
C LEU A 203 -11.53 -3.99 11.77
N GLU A 204 -12.21 -4.95 11.14
CA GLU A 204 -12.32 -6.33 11.64
C GLU A 204 -11.62 -7.32 10.72
N GLY A 205 -10.90 -8.28 11.30
CA GLY A 205 -10.18 -9.34 10.58
C GLY A 205 -9.19 -10.07 11.49
N ARG A 206 -8.33 -10.90 10.90
CA ARG A 206 -7.21 -11.49 11.65
C ARG A 206 -6.14 -10.42 11.87
N VAL A 207 -5.87 -10.02 13.11
CA VAL A 207 -4.89 -8.97 13.43
C VAL A 207 -3.55 -9.58 13.81
N VAL A 208 -2.50 -9.24 13.07
CA VAL A 208 -1.11 -9.63 13.34
C VAL A 208 -0.39 -8.41 13.90
N THR A 209 -0.18 -8.36 15.22
CA THR A 209 0.26 -7.10 15.87
C THR A 209 1.72 -6.75 15.61
N MET A 210 2.53 -7.76 15.26
CA MET A 210 3.99 -7.69 15.15
C MET A 210 4.71 -7.31 16.45
N VAL A 211 4.06 -7.42 17.62
CA VAL A 211 4.73 -7.32 18.92
C VAL A 211 5.58 -8.56 19.20
N SER A 212 5.10 -9.73 18.76
CA SER A 212 5.85 -10.99 18.74
C SER A 212 5.30 -11.93 17.67
N GLU A 213 6.05 -12.96 17.31
CA GLU A 213 5.63 -14.01 16.34
C GLU A 213 4.29 -14.69 16.69
N SER A 214 3.93 -14.75 17.98
CA SER A 214 2.69 -15.40 18.43
C SER A 214 1.55 -14.43 18.74
N ASP A 215 1.76 -13.12 18.57
CA ASP A 215 0.75 -12.10 18.93
C ASP A 215 -0.19 -11.87 17.74
N ILE A 216 -1.14 -12.80 17.61
CA ILE A 216 -2.11 -12.88 16.54
C ILE A 216 -3.50 -12.98 17.18
N ILE A 217 -4.43 -12.13 16.75
CA ILE A 217 -5.83 -12.15 17.16
C ILE A 217 -6.65 -12.58 15.94
N GLU A 218 -7.12 -13.82 15.94
CA GLU A 218 -7.80 -14.42 14.78
C GLU A 218 -9.11 -13.69 14.40
N ASP A 219 -9.82 -13.16 15.40
CA ASP A 219 -11.09 -12.43 15.31
C ASP A 219 -10.95 -10.99 15.84
N GLY A 220 -9.85 -10.35 15.44
CA GLY A 220 -9.41 -9.06 15.95
C GLY A 220 -10.18 -7.86 15.38
N ARG A 221 -10.16 -6.78 16.17
CA ARG A 221 -10.70 -5.47 15.84
C ARG A 221 -9.71 -4.37 16.20
N ILE A 222 -9.65 -3.35 15.37
CA ILE A 222 -8.79 -2.17 15.56
C ILE A 222 -9.68 -0.93 15.48
N LEU A 223 -9.81 -0.20 16.58
CA LEU A 223 -10.44 1.13 16.59
C LEU A 223 -9.38 2.16 16.20
N VAL A 224 -9.60 2.82 15.08
CA VAL A 224 -8.84 3.99 14.65
C VAL A 224 -9.63 5.23 14.98
N ARG A 225 -9.02 6.20 15.66
CA ARG A 225 -9.58 7.53 15.91
C ARG A 225 -8.50 8.57 15.66
N ASP A 226 -8.85 9.56 14.84
CA ASP A 226 -7.99 10.67 14.47
C ASP A 226 -6.58 10.17 14.10
N GLY A 227 -6.50 9.22 13.18
CA GLY A 227 -5.23 8.67 12.69
C GLY A 227 -4.46 7.75 13.64
N MET A 228 -4.95 7.54 14.86
CA MET A 228 -4.28 6.75 15.89
C MET A 228 -5.07 5.47 16.20
N ILE A 229 -4.35 4.41 16.53
CA ILE A 229 -4.93 3.19 17.09
C ILE A 229 -5.32 3.48 18.53
N GLU A 230 -6.63 3.58 18.81
CA GLU A 230 -7.15 3.83 20.16
C GLU A 230 -7.40 2.54 20.93
N ALA A 231 -7.73 1.45 20.25
CA ALA A 231 -7.92 0.14 20.89
C ALA A 231 -7.73 -1.02 19.91
N VAL A 232 -7.27 -2.15 20.44
CA VAL A 232 -7.17 -3.44 19.73
C VAL A 232 -7.75 -4.51 20.65
N TRP A 233 -8.68 -5.34 20.16
CA TRP A 233 -9.33 -6.38 20.96
C TRP A 233 -9.83 -7.55 20.10
N SER A 234 -10.11 -8.69 20.73
CA SER A 234 -10.76 -9.87 20.11
C SER A 234 -12.29 -9.79 20.20
N ALA A 235 -13.02 -10.51 19.35
CA ALA A 235 -14.49 -10.58 19.48
C ALA A 235 -14.93 -11.15 20.83
N GLU A 236 -14.20 -12.16 21.31
CA GLU A 236 -14.49 -12.80 22.59
C GLU A 236 -14.37 -11.84 23.80
N GLU A 237 -13.54 -10.81 23.72
CA GLU A 237 -13.37 -9.82 24.80
C GLU A 237 -14.52 -8.81 24.89
N GLY A 238 -15.31 -8.66 23.83
CA GLY A 238 -16.37 -7.65 23.71
C GLY A 238 -15.83 -6.25 23.42
N ALA A 239 -16.66 -5.41 22.79
CA ALA A 239 -16.26 -4.08 22.37
C ALA A 239 -16.01 -3.14 23.57
N PRO A 240 -14.91 -2.35 23.56
CA PRO A 240 -14.68 -1.33 24.58
C PRO A 240 -15.70 -0.20 24.46
N ALA A 241 -15.97 0.52 25.55
CA ALA A 241 -16.95 1.61 25.53
C ALA A 241 -16.59 2.75 24.55
N THR A 242 -15.31 2.90 24.20
CA THR A 242 -14.81 3.86 23.20
C THR A 242 -15.18 3.50 21.75
N ALA A 243 -15.54 2.24 21.50
CA ALA A 243 -15.99 1.76 20.19
C ALA A 243 -17.50 1.94 19.95
N ALA A 244 -18.26 2.40 20.96
CA ALA A 244 -19.71 2.53 20.86
C ALA A 244 -20.13 3.55 19.78
N GLY A 245 -20.92 3.10 18.80
CA GLY A 245 -21.44 3.93 17.71
C GLY A 245 -20.44 4.21 16.58
N VAL A 246 -19.25 3.63 16.62
CA VAL A 246 -18.25 3.71 15.54
C VAL A 246 -18.58 2.68 14.47
N ILE A 247 -18.50 3.07 13.20
CA ILE A 247 -18.74 2.16 12.07
C ILE A 247 -17.69 1.05 12.05
N SER A 248 -18.14 -0.18 11.81
CA SER A 248 -17.26 -1.34 11.67
C SER A 248 -17.18 -1.82 10.24
N ILE A 249 -15.96 -2.10 9.79
CA ILE A 249 -15.62 -2.47 8.41
C ILE A 249 -15.06 -3.89 8.46
N GLN A 250 -15.87 -4.83 7.96
CA GLN A 250 -15.48 -6.23 7.84
C GLN A 250 -14.50 -6.40 6.69
N THR A 251 -13.21 -6.48 6.99
CA THR A 251 -12.20 -6.61 5.95
C THR A 251 -12.09 -8.02 5.40
N SER A 252 -12.58 -9.03 6.14
CA SER A 252 -12.44 -10.47 5.84
C SER A 252 -11.00 -10.89 5.50
N GLY A 253 -10.00 -10.10 5.92
CA GLY A 253 -8.59 -10.25 5.59
C GLY A 253 -7.73 -10.40 6.83
N THR A 254 -6.41 -10.45 6.61
CA THR A 254 -5.41 -10.36 7.67
C THR A 254 -4.84 -8.95 7.70
N ILE A 255 -4.85 -8.31 8.86
CA ILE A 255 -4.40 -6.95 9.10
C ILE A 255 -3.00 -6.98 9.71
N TYR A 256 -2.07 -6.25 9.11
CA TYR A 256 -0.67 -6.09 9.51
C TYR A 256 -0.36 -4.61 9.73
N PRO A 257 0.73 -4.28 10.46
CA PRO A 257 1.30 -2.94 10.37
C PRO A 257 1.68 -2.65 8.91
N GLY A 258 1.67 -1.37 8.56
CA GLY A 258 2.10 -0.92 7.25
C GLY A 258 3.51 -1.38 6.88
N PHE A 259 3.71 -1.77 5.62
CA PHE A 259 5.03 -2.14 5.15
C PHE A 259 5.89 -0.90 4.95
N ILE A 260 7.20 -1.06 5.12
CA ILE A 260 8.15 0.03 5.09
C ILE A 260 9.21 -0.30 4.04
N ASP A 261 9.47 0.66 3.16
CA ASP A 261 10.55 0.59 2.19
C ASP A 261 11.79 1.28 2.78
N PRO A 262 12.79 0.53 3.30
CA PRO A 262 13.99 1.11 3.88
C PRO A 262 14.94 1.68 2.84
N HIS A 263 14.73 1.40 1.53
CA HIS A 263 15.60 1.92 0.49
C HIS A 263 14.98 1.89 -0.89
N ASN A 264 14.70 3.08 -1.41
CA ASN A 264 14.29 3.33 -2.78
C ASN A 264 15.05 4.53 -3.37
N HIS A 265 14.83 4.77 -4.65
CA HIS A 265 15.00 6.10 -5.23
C HIS A 265 13.66 6.52 -5.83
N ALA A 266 12.77 7.00 -4.97
CA ALA A 266 11.35 7.07 -5.26
C ALA A 266 11.02 7.86 -6.53
N LYS A 267 11.75 8.93 -6.83
CA LYS A 267 11.56 9.69 -8.07
C LYS A 267 11.81 8.92 -9.38
N TYR A 268 12.44 7.75 -9.30
CA TYR A 268 12.62 6.84 -10.43
C TYR A 268 11.62 5.67 -10.39
N ASN A 269 10.72 5.60 -9.40
CA ASN A 269 9.73 4.53 -9.23
C ASN A 269 8.56 4.58 -10.23
N LEU A 270 8.78 5.21 -11.38
CA LEU A 270 7.92 5.20 -12.57
C LEU A 270 8.67 4.72 -13.83
N ILE A 271 9.94 4.33 -13.66
CA ILE A 271 10.79 3.84 -14.74
C ILE A 271 10.80 2.32 -14.72
N PRO A 272 10.61 1.67 -15.88
CA PRO A 272 10.60 0.23 -15.99
C PRO A 272 11.94 -0.43 -15.65
N LEU A 273 11.90 -1.70 -15.20
CA LEU A 273 13.09 -2.56 -15.12
C LEU A 273 13.94 -2.46 -16.40
N TRP A 274 15.24 -2.27 -16.23
CA TRP A 274 16.18 -2.01 -17.30
C TRP A 274 16.72 -3.30 -17.92
N ASP A 275 16.29 -3.59 -19.14
CA ASP A 275 16.97 -4.58 -19.99
C ASP A 275 18.27 -4.00 -20.55
N HIS A 276 19.35 -4.11 -19.79
CA HIS A 276 20.66 -3.60 -20.19
C HIS A 276 21.38 -4.47 -21.22
N GLY A 277 20.98 -5.75 -21.40
CA GLY A 277 21.59 -6.67 -22.36
C GLY A 277 23.10 -6.91 -22.19
N THR A 278 23.66 -6.58 -21.03
CA THR A 278 25.08 -6.80 -20.69
C THR A 278 25.24 -8.04 -19.81
N ASN A 279 26.49 -8.44 -19.54
CA ASN A 279 26.80 -9.48 -18.56
C ASN A 279 27.01 -8.87 -17.15
N GLY A 280 26.31 -7.79 -16.84
CA GLY A 280 26.47 -7.06 -15.59
C GLY A 280 27.74 -6.25 -15.50
N TRP A 281 28.01 -5.84 -14.28
CA TRP A 281 29.13 -4.99 -13.89
C TRP A 281 29.74 -5.50 -12.59
N ASP A 282 30.94 -5.05 -12.28
CA ASP A 282 31.57 -5.41 -11.00
C ASP A 282 31.15 -4.45 -9.88
N ASN A 283 30.73 -3.23 -10.20
CA ASN A 283 30.36 -2.20 -9.22
C ASN A 283 29.52 -1.06 -9.82
N ARG A 284 29.00 -0.20 -8.95
CA ARG A 284 28.13 0.93 -9.32
C ARG A 284 28.70 1.90 -10.35
N TYR A 285 29.99 2.18 -10.25
CA TYR A 285 30.67 3.15 -11.11
C TYR A 285 30.71 2.72 -12.58
N GLN A 286 30.71 1.42 -12.83
CA GLN A 286 30.76 0.88 -14.19
C GLN A 286 29.43 1.04 -14.93
N TRP A 287 28.28 0.76 -14.29
CA TRP A 287 26.98 0.97 -14.93
C TRP A 287 26.60 2.44 -15.00
N GLN A 288 26.96 3.24 -14.00
CA GLN A 288 26.75 4.70 -14.05
C GLN A 288 27.49 5.37 -15.21
N SER A 289 28.65 4.82 -15.59
CA SER A 289 29.45 5.29 -16.73
C SER A 289 29.08 4.64 -18.06
N TYR A 290 28.18 3.65 -18.06
CA TYR A 290 27.71 3.00 -19.28
C TYR A 290 26.83 3.97 -20.08
N SER A 291 27.07 4.06 -21.39
CA SER A 291 26.38 5.04 -22.24
C SER A 291 24.86 4.85 -22.29
N GLY A 292 24.37 3.61 -22.14
CA GLY A 292 22.93 3.33 -22.15
C GLY A 292 22.21 3.67 -20.85
N TYR A 293 22.93 4.01 -19.77
CA TYR A 293 22.32 4.38 -18.49
C TYR A 293 21.50 5.67 -18.58
N ALA A 294 21.98 6.66 -19.32
CA ALA A 294 21.24 7.91 -19.51
C ALA A 294 19.93 7.67 -20.27
N ASP A 295 19.97 6.83 -21.31
CA ASP A 295 18.79 6.49 -22.12
C ASP A 295 17.77 5.67 -21.31
N ALA A 296 18.22 4.78 -20.43
CA ALA A 296 17.36 3.94 -19.58
C ALA A 296 16.50 4.76 -18.61
N LYS A 297 16.94 5.96 -18.25
CA LYS A 297 16.21 6.86 -17.33
C LYS A 297 15.33 7.88 -18.05
N ASP A 298 15.44 8.00 -19.37
CA ASP A 298 14.73 9.01 -20.15
C ASP A 298 13.34 8.52 -20.57
N ILE A 299 12.40 8.70 -19.65
CA ILE A 299 10.97 8.49 -19.90
C ILE A 299 10.29 9.72 -20.54
N GLY A 300 11.03 10.77 -20.93
CA GLY A 300 10.46 12.00 -21.49
C GLY A 300 9.71 12.91 -20.50
N CYS A 301 9.47 12.44 -19.28
CA CYS A 301 8.83 13.19 -18.20
C CYS A 301 9.87 13.79 -17.23
N SER A 302 9.51 14.91 -16.59
CA SER A 302 10.29 15.41 -15.46
C SER A 302 10.08 14.49 -14.26
N LEU A 303 11.17 13.99 -13.68
CA LEU A 303 11.15 13.19 -12.44
C LEU A 303 10.96 14.06 -11.18
N TYR A 304 10.63 15.34 -11.35
CA TYR A 304 10.35 16.29 -10.27
C TYR A 304 8.96 16.92 -10.43
N ASP A 305 8.17 16.41 -11.39
CA ASP A 305 6.76 16.77 -11.52
C ASP A 305 5.95 16.02 -10.46
N SER A 306 5.00 16.68 -9.80
CA SER A 306 4.16 16.02 -8.78
C SER A 306 3.38 14.85 -9.33
N SER A 307 2.93 14.87 -10.59
CA SER A 307 2.23 13.72 -11.19
C SER A 307 3.15 12.50 -11.24
N ALA A 308 4.45 12.71 -11.49
CA ALA A 308 5.44 11.64 -11.51
C ALA A 308 5.75 11.13 -10.10
N MET A 309 5.85 12.01 -9.11
CA MET A 309 6.12 11.64 -7.71
C MET A 309 4.95 10.90 -7.08
N ARG A 310 3.73 11.40 -7.25
CA ARG A 310 2.53 10.76 -6.72
C ARG A 310 2.28 9.39 -7.33
N PHE A 311 2.56 9.21 -8.62
CA PHE A 311 2.49 7.88 -9.23
C PHE A 311 3.54 6.93 -8.64
N ALA A 312 4.75 7.44 -8.37
CA ALA A 312 5.81 6.67 -7.73
C ALA A 312 5.45 6.25 -6.29
N GLU A 313 4.84 7.13 -5.50
CA GLU A 313 4.32 6.79 -4.17
C GLU A 313 3.16 5.81 -4.24
N LEU A 314 2.17 6.06 -5.10
CA LEU A 314 1.01 5.19 -5.28
C LEU A 314 1.42 3.76 -5.66
N ARG A 315 2.50 3.61 -6.44
CA ARG A 315 3.04 2.28 -6.76
C ARG A 315 3.63 1.56 -5.54
N ALA A 316 4.26 2.29 -4.62
CA ALA A 316 4.72 1.72 -3.36
C ALA A 316 3.52 1.35 -2.47
N VAL A 317 2.55 2.26 -2.33
CA VAL A 317 1.30 2.06 -1.58
C VAL A 317 0.51 0.86 -2.11
N ALA A 318 0.40 0.69 -3.43
CA ALA A 318 -0.27 -0.45 -4.04
C ALA A 318 0.36 -1.81 -3.64
N GLY A 319 1.64 -1.81 -3.24
CA GLY A 319 2.34 -2.96 -2.70
C GLY A 319 2.36 -3.03 -1.16
N GLY A 320 1.54 -2.24 -0.48
CA GLY A 320 1.40 -2.21 0.98
C GLY A 320 2.33 -1.25 1.72
N ASN A 321 3.15 -0.46 1.01
CA ASN A 321 4.07 0.45 1.69
C ASN A 321 3.34 1.68 2.22
N THR A 322 3.45 1.93 3.53
CA THR A 322 2.95 3.14 4.19
C THR A 322 4.06 4.15 4.46
N ALA A 323 5.32 3.73 4.35
CA ALA A 323 6.49 4.58 4.45
C ALA A 323 7.60 4.13 3.48
N LEU A 324 8.42 5.08 3.02
CA LEU A 324 9.55 4.84 2.14
C LEU A 324 10.73 5.79 2.36
N GLN A 325 11.95 5.26 2.23
CA GLN A 325 13.20 6.02 2.09
C GLN A 325 13.50 6.21 0.60
N GLY A 326 14.07 7.35 0.22
CA GLY A 326 14.53 7.61 -1.15
C GLY A 326 14.08 8.94 -1.73
N SER A 327 13.80 9.93 -0.87
CA SER A 327 13.41 11.28 -1.28
C SER A 327 14.47 11.93 -2.16
N SER A 328 14.03 12.90 -2.94
CA SER A 328 14.97 13.85 -3.55
C SER A 328 15.48 14.81 -2.47
N THR A 329 16.76 15.18 -2.50
CA THR A 329 17.30 16.24 -1.61
C THR A 329 16.96 17.66 -2.07
N SER A 330 15.96 17.81 -2.96
CA SER A 330 15.55 19.08 -3.60
C SER A 330 14.18 18.92 -4.23
N HIS A 331 13.35 19.97 -4.21
CA HIS A 331 11.94 19.92 -4.66
C HIS A 331 11.13 18.88 -3.88
N THR A 332 11.34 18.83 -2.57
CA THR A 332 10.69 17.89 -1.66
C THR A 332 9.23 18.22 -1.45
N ASP A 333 8.78 19.47 -1.64
CA ASP A 333 7.38 19.92 -1.45
C ASP A 333 6.32 19.01 -2.11
N THR A 334 6.66 18.36 -3.23
CA THR A 334 5.80 17.39 -3.96
C THR A 334 5.80 15.97 -3.38
N PHE A 335 6.71 15.70 -2.46
CA PHE A 335 7.05 14.41 -1.86
C PHE A 335 6.73 14.38 -0.35
N GLU A 336 6.62 15.52 0.33
CA GLU A 336 6.59 15.54 1.81
C GLU A 336 5.25 15.12 2.42
N THR A 337 4.11 15.21 1.72
CA THR A 337 2.82 15.39 2.42
C THR A 337 1.63 14.53 1.99
N MET A 338 1.78 13.46 1.20
CA MET A 338 0.60 12.96 0.47
C MET A 338 0.23 11.48 0.62
N LEU A 339 1.02 10.52 0.11
CA LEU A 339 0.50 9.13 -0.02
C LEU A 339 1.22 8.12 0.87
N ALA A 340 2.52 8.31 1.11
CA ALA A 340 3.28 7.49 2.04
C ALA A 340 4.27 8.38 2.82
N ARG A 341 4.61 7.97 4.04
CA ARG A 341 5.57 8.71 4.88
C ARG A 341 6.94 8.66 4.23
N ASN A 342 7.59 9.80 4.06
CA ASN A 342 8.99 9.81 3.68
C ASN A 342 9.89 9.69 4.92
N ILE A 343 10.67 8.62 5.01
CA ILE A 343 11.53 8.34 6.18
C ILE A 343 12.59 9.44 6.42
N GLU A 344 13.03 10.14 5.39
CA GLU A 344 14.10 11.15 5.48
C GLU A 344 13.57 12.56 5.75
N LEU A 345 12.25 12.70 5.87
CA LEU A 345 11.59 13.97 6.14
C LEU A 345 10.98 13.96 7.54
N TYR A 346 10.44 15.11 7.95
CA TYR A 346 9.91 15.27 9.28
C TYR A 346 8.77 14.30 9.58
N ASN A 347 9.00 13.42 10.55
CA ASN A 347 7.99 12.50 11.04
C ASN A 347 7.96 12.46 12.56
N PHE A 348 6.75 12.39 13.12
CA PHE A 348 6.54 12.17 14.55
C PHE A 348 7.25 13.16 15.47
N GLY A 349 7.41 14.40 15.00
CA GLY A 349 8.04 15.45 15.79
C GLY A 349 9.54 15.61 15.58
N LYS A 350 10.16 14.83 14.68
CA LYS A 350 11.62 14.77 14.48
C LYS A 350 12.03 14.73 13.01
N ASP A 351 13.23 15.22 12.73
CA ASP A 351 13.94 15.08 11.45
C ASP A 351 15.45 14.94 11.70
N TYR A 352 15.84 13.74 12.12
CA TYR A 352 17.24 13.40 12.42
C TYR A 352 17.74 12.19 11.63
N ILE A 353 17.20 12.03 10.43
CA ILE A 353 17.58 10.99 9.50
C ILE A 353 18.39 11.64 8.38
N HIS A 354 19.56 11.09 8.09
CA HIS A 354 20.44 11.62 7.06
C HIS A 354 20.68 10.58 5.96
N THR A 355 20.97 11.06 4.75
CA THR A 355 21.25 10.18 3.62
C THR A 355 22.46 10.64 2.81
N LYS A 356 23.29 9.69 2.38
CA LYS A 356 24.36 9.91 1.41
C LYS A 356 24.32 8.84 0.33
N VAL A 357 24.07 9.28 -0.90
CA VAL A 357 24.04 8.42 -2.10
C VAL A 357 25.36 8.43 -2.85
N THR A 358 26.12 9.53 -2.79
CA THR A 358 27.41 9.66 -3.49
C THR A 358 28.52 8.86 -2.82
N GLU A 359 29.56 8.55 -3.58
CA GLU A 359 30.78 7.89 -3.07
C GLU A 359 31.25 8.54 -1.76
N LEU A 360 31.71 7.71 -0.82
CA LEU A 360 32.30 8.18 0.43
C LEU A 360 33.77 8.51 0.21
N GLU A 361 34.09 9.78 0.05
CA GLU A 361 35.46 10.21 -0.19
C GLU A 361 36.33 10.16 1.08
N SER A 362 37.63 9.90 0.91
CA SER A 362 38.57 9.79 2.04
C SER A 362 38.68 11.04 2.92
N ASP A 363 38.31 12.21 2.42
CA ASP A 363 38.33 13.48 3.14
C ASP A 363 36.94 13.92 3.65
N TYR A 364 35.92 13.07 3.51
CA TYR A 364 34.59 13.32 4.05
C TYR A 364 34.61 13.38 5.58
N SER A 365 34.22 14.53 6.15
CA SER A 365 34.30 14.75 7.60
C SER A 365 33.18 14.06 8.38
N GLY A 366 31.97 14.00 7.81
CA GLY A 366 30.74 13.50 8.43
C GLY A 366 30.45 14.11 9.81
N GLN A 367 30.76 15.39 10.02
CA GLN A 367 30.67 16.01 11.34
C GLN A 367 29.24 16.02 11.91
N HIS A 368 28.22 16.24 11.07
CA HIS A 368 26.81 16.19 11.48
C HIS A 368 26.42 14.80 12.00
N ILE A 369 26.92 13.72 11.37
CA ILE A 369 26.72 12.34 11.85
C ILE A 369 27.38 12.14 13.23
N LYS A 370 28.62 12.59 13.38
CA LYS A 370 29.38 12.47 14.64
C LYS A 370 28.72 13.27 15.77
N ASP A 371 28.29 14.49 15.47
CA ASP A 371 27.64 15.36 16.43
C ASP A 371 26.29 14.77 16.84
N GLY A 372 25.46 14.36 15.89
CA GLY A 372 24.16 13.72 16.12
C GLY A 372 24.26 12.41 16.91
N ASN A 373 25.22 11.54 16.57
CA ASN A 373 25.49 10.32 17.34
C ASN A 373 25.94 10.67 18.78
N SER A 374 26.80 11.68 18.95
CA SER A 374 27.29 12.06 20.27
C SER A 374 26.23 12.74 21.15
N SER A 375 25.27 13.44 20.55
CA SER A 375 24.15 14.07 21.25
C SER A 375 23.00 13.09 21.52
N GLY A 376 22.93 12.00 20.77
CA GLY A 376 21.80 11.07 20.77
C GLY A 376 20.60 11.58 19.97
N GLU A 377 20.84 12.55 19.09
CA GLU A 377 19.79 13.08 18.20
C GLU A 377 19.74 12.32 16.88
N LEU A 378 20.85 11.71 16.41
CA LEU A 378 20.85 10.93 15.18
C LEU A 378 19.92 9.73 15.32
N ASP A 379 18.86 9.66 14.50
CA ASP A 379 17.94 8.53 14.48
C ASP A 379 18.41 7.48 13.45
N ALA A 380 18.87 7.90 12.26
CA ALA A 380 19.48 7.00 11.26
C ALA A 380 20.38 7.73 10.25
N TRP A 381 21.33 7.01 9.66
CA TRP A 381 22.12 7.47 8.51
C TRP A 381 22.19 6.44 7.39
N PHE A 382 21.43 6.68 6.32
CA PHE A 382 21.38 5.83 5.13
C PHE A 382 22.56 6.13 4.20
N LEU A 383 23.38 5.12 3.92
CA LEU A 383 24.61 5.27 3.16
C LEU A 383 24.73 4.18 2.10
N HIS A 384 24.80 4.58 0.82
CA HIS A 384 25.23 3.66 -0.23
C HIS A 384 26.71 3.35 -0.06
N LEU A 385 27.01 2.08 0.22
CA LEU A 385 28.38 1.65 0.47
C LEU A 385 28.57 0.21 0.00
N ALA A 386 29.74 -0.06 -0.57
CA ALA A 386 30.11 -1.40 -1.02
C ALA A 386 29.11 -2.00 -2.04
N GLU A 387 28.55 -1.15 -2.88
CA GLU A 387 27.64 -1.52 -3.98
C GLU A 387 28.43 -2.09 -5.16
N GLY A 388 28.62 -3.41 -5.15
CA GLY A 388 29.37 -4.16 -6.14
C GLY A 388 29.85 -5.50 -5.58
N ILE A 389 30.66 -6.22 -6.34
CA ILE A 389 31.22 -7.53 -5.99
C ILE A 389 32.76 -7.53 -6.00
N ASP A 390 33.37 -6.35 -6.10
CA ASP A 390 34.82 -6.21 -6.20
C ASP A 390 35.47 -5.60 -4.95
N GLU A 391 36.80 -5.71 -4.92
CA GLU A 391 37.61 -5.16 -3.83
C GLU A 391 37.53 -3.64 -3.73
N SER A 392 37.24 -2.93 -4.83
CA SER A 392 37.13 -1.47 -4.81
C SER A 392 35.91 -1.05 -4.01
N SER A 393 34.76 -1.70 -4.23
CA SER A 393 33.54 -1.50 -3.47
C SER A 393 33.73 -1.88 -2.00
N ARG A 394 34.35 -3.03 -1.70
CA ARG A 394 34.64 -3.42 -0.31
C ARG A 394 35.49 -2.37 0.42
N ALA A 395 36.48 -1.78 -0.25
CA ALA A 395 37.39 -0.80 0.34
C ALA A 395 36.71 0.52 0.74
N GLU A 396 35.50 0.82 0.28
CA GLU A 396 34.72 1.97 0.76
C GLU A 396 34.42 1.86 2.26
N PHE A 397 34.26 0.64 2.78
CA PHE A 397 34.07 0.40 4.22
C PHE A 397 35.31 0.81 5.04
N ASP A 398 36.52 0.68 4.49
CA ASP A 398 37.73 1.14 5.17
C ASP A 398 37.68 2.65 5.40
N ILE A 399 37.11 3.42 4.46
CA ILE A 399 36.96 4.88 4.58
C ILE A 399 35.97 5.24 5.69
N LEU A 400 34.85 4.53 5.78
CA LEU A 400 33.86 4.69 6.85
C LEU A 400 34.51 4.54 8.23
N VAL A 401 35.33 3.48 8.40
CA VAL A 401 36.02 3.20 9.66
C VAL A 401 37.14 4.21 9.93
N GLU A 402 37.98 4.53 8.94
CA GLU A 402 39.09 5.48 9.09
C GLU A 402 38.62 6.89 9.46
N ASN A 403 37.40 7.26 9.04
CA ASN A 403 36.79 8.54 9.34
C ASN A 403 35.97 8.56 10.64
N ASP A 404 36.00 7.52 11.47
CA ASP A 404 35.20 7.41 12.71
C ASP A 404 33.68 7.59 12.45
N LEU A 405 33.17 6.98 11.38
CA LEU A 405 31.78 7.09 10.94
C LEU A 405 30.99 5.78 11.04
N LEU A 406 31.62 4.69 11.47
CA LEU A 406 30.93 3.45 11.80
C LEU A 406 30.23 3.60 13.16
N VAL A 407 28.98 4.07 13.13
CA VAL A 407 28.11 4.31 14.29
C VAL A 407 26.93 3.32 14.28
N GLY A 408 26.19 3.21 15.39
CA GLY A 408 25.08 2.25 15.50
C GLY A 408 23.87 2.60 14.63
N GLU A 409 23.68 3.89 14.37
CA GLU A 409 22.58 4.43 13.57
C GLU A 409 22.86 4.35 12.05
N VAL A 410 23.99 3.75 11.63
CA VAL A 410 24.29 3.59 10.21
C VAL A 410 23.44 2.49 9.59
N VAL A 411 22.85 2.81 8.45
CA VAL A 411 22.18 1.88 7.56
C VAL A 411 22.98 1.79 6.27
N ILE A 412 23.69 0.68 6.09
CA ILE A 412 24.42 0.41 4.84
C ILE A 412 23.43 -0.10 3.79
N ILE A 413 23.31 0.64 2.69
CA ILE A 413 22.52 0.25 1.54
C ILE A 413 23.35 -0.68 0.65
N HIS A 414 22.75 -1.80 0.25
CA HIS A 414 23.36 -2.94 -0.44
C HIS A 414 24.38 -3.71 0.41
N GLY A 415 25.58 -3.16 0.63
CA GLY A 415 26.67 -3.87 1.31
C GLY A 415 27.18 -5.12 0.56
N THR A 416 26.97 -5.21 -0.75
CA THR A 416 27.18 -6.43 -1.55
C THR A 416 28.63 -6.94 -1.53
N ALA A 417 29.62 -6.05 -1.48
CA ALA A 417 31.03 -6.45 -1.45
C ALA A 417 31.57 -6.76 -0.04
N LEU A 418 30.76 -6.54 1.02
CA LEU A 418 31.22 -6.72 2.40
C LEU A 418 31.52 -8.19 2.69
N THR A 419 32.60 -8.44 3.42
CA THR A 419 32.96 -9.78 3.88
C THR A 419 32.60 -9.96 5.35
N GLN A 420 32.81 -11.16 5.88
CA GLN A 420 32.61 -11.43 7.31
C GLN A 420 33.30 -10.41 8.23
N ASN A 421 34.48 -9.89 7.88
CA ASN A 421 35.17 -8.93 8.75
C ASN A 421 34.40 -7.60 8.86
N GLU A 422 33.95 -7.06 7.73
CA GLU A 422 33.19 -5.81 7.70
C GLU A 422 31.79 -6.01 8.31
N LEU A 423 31.12 -7.13 8.02
CA LEU A 423 29.82 -7.47 8.60
C LEU A 423 29.89 -7.66 10.12
N SER A 424 30.96 -8.28 10.63
CA SER A 424 31.21 -8.40 12.07
C SER A 424 31.41 -7.04 12.74
N ALA A 425 32.14 -6.13 12.09
CA ALA A 425 32.31 -4.76 12.58
C ALA A 425 31.00 -3.96 12.58
N LEU A 426 30.16 -4.15 11.56
CA LEU A 426 28.83 -3.54 11.48
C LEU A 426 27.91 -4.07 12.59
N GLY A 427 27.88 -5.40 12.80
CA GLY A 427 27.11 -6.04 13.87
C GLY A 427 27.57 -5.61 15.27
N ASP A 428 28.88 -5.46 15.49
CA ASP A 428 29.47 -5.03 16.77
C ASP A 428 28.99 -3.63 17.20
N VAL A 429 28.67 -2.73 16.25
CA VAL A 429 28.12 -1.40 16.56
C VAL A 429 26.58 -1.36 16.57
N GLY A 430 25.92 -2.46 16.19
CA GLY A 430 24.47 -2.52 16.05
C GLY A 430 23.93 -1.90 14.75
N GLY A 431 24.77 -1.74 13.73
CA GLY A 431 24.38 -1.15 12.46
C GLY A 431 23.45 -2.06 11.64
N SER A 432 22.83 -1.47 10.62
CA SER A 432 21.82 -2.13 9.79
C SER A 432 22.25 -2.26 8.32
N LEU A 433 21.61 -3.19 7.60
CA LEU A 433 21.68 -3.33 6.16
C LEU A 433 20.30 -3.14 5.53
N ALA A 434 20.21 -2.31 4.49
CA ALA A 434 19.11 -2.32 3.54
C ALA A 434 19.49 -3.18 2.33
N TRP A 435 18.99 -4.41 2.31
CA TRP A 435 19.27 -5.44 1.31
C TRP A 435 18.29 -5.33 0.13
N SER A 436 18.84 -5.25 -1.09
CA SER A 436 18.08 -5.11 -2.35
C SER A 436 18.45 -6.23 -3.32
N PRO A 437 18.02 -7.48 -3.05
CA PRO A 437 18.46 -8.65 -3.80
C PRO A 437 18.13 -8.58 -5.30
N THR A 438 16.99 -8.03 -5.71
CA THR A 438 16.61 -7.94 -7.13
C THR A 438 17.60 -7.04 -7.87
N SER A 439 17.88 -5.86 -7.30
CA SER A 439 18.84 -4.91 -7.86
C SER A 439 20.25 -5.48 -7.93
N ASN A 440 20.70 -6.12 -6.85
CA ASN A 440 22.03 -6.73 -6.78
C ASN A 440 22.19 -7.85 -7.82
N LEU A 441 21.23 -8.76 -7.91
CA LEU A 441 21.27 -9.87 -8.86
C LEU A 441 21.19 -9.37 -10.30
N LEU A 442 20.36 -8.38 -10.59
CA LEU A 442 20.24 -7.83 -11.94
C LEU A 442 21.54 -7.14 -12.39
N LEU A 443 22.17 -6.35 -11.52
CA LEU A 443 23.35 -5.54 -11.89
C LEU A 443 24.67 -6.31 -11.77
N TYR A 444 24.81 -7.18 -10.78
CA TYR A 444 26.08 -7.79 -10.38
C TYR A 444 26.09 -9.33 -10.48
N GLY A 445 24.91 -9.96 -10.56
CA GLY A 445 24.75 -11.41 -10.66
C GLY A 445 24.99 -12.19 -9.37
N ASP A 446 25.24 -11.49 -8.28
CA ASP A 446 25.33 -11.99 -6.91
C ASP A 446 24.76 -10.94 -5.96
N THR A 447 24.54 -11.30 -4.69
CA THR A 447 24.01 -10.39 -3.67
C THR A 447 24.78 -10.50 -2.35
N THR A 448 24.48 -9.61 -1.42
CA THR A 448 25.13 -9.52 -0.10
C THR A 448 25.11 -10.86 0.62
N ASP A 449 26.20 -11.22 1.31
CA ASP A 449 26.27 -12.42 2.16
C ASP A 449 25.42 -12.24 3.43
N ILE A 450 24.11 -12.28 3.22
CA ILE A 450 23.10 -11.95 4.22
C ILE A 450 23.02 -13.01 5.33
N ALA A 451 23.41 -14.25 5.02
CA ALA A 451 23.54 -15.32 6.00
C ALA A 451 24.67 -15.00 7.01
N THR A 452 25.82 -14.54 6.52
CA THR A 452 26.90 -14.06 7.40
C THR A 452 26.47 -12.80 8.15
N ALA A 453 25.82 -11.83 7.50
CA ALA A 453 25.34 -10.62 8.15
C ALA A 453 24.42 -10.94 9.35
N LYS A 454 23.45 -11.83 9.14
CA LYS A 454 22.56 -12.33 10.20
C LYS A 454 23.34 -13.01 11.33
N ALA A 455 24.29 -13.88 10.98
CA ALA A 455 25.11 -14.59 11.97
C ALA A 455 26.01 -13.67 12.81
N GLU A 456 26.43 -12.54 12.24
CA GLU A 456 27.23 -11.51 12.90
C GLU A 456 26.37 -10.47 13.67
N GLY A 457 25.03 -10.61 13.64
CA GLY A 457 24.12 -9.77 14.42
C GLY A 457 23.79 -8.42 13.79
N VAL A 458 23.99 -8.28 12.48
CA VAL A 458 23.55 -7.10 11.71
C VAL A 458 22.03 -7.10 11.60
N ASN A 459 21.38 -5.94 11.83
CA ASN A 459 19.96 -5.78 11.57
C ASN A 459 19.70 -5.74 10.05
N ILE A 460 18.73 -6.50 9.56
CA ILE A 460 18.50 -6.67 8.12
C ILE A 460 17.11 -6.16 7.76
N MET A 461 17.07 -5.27 6.78
CA MET A 461 15.87 -4.68 6.20
C MET A 461 15.88 -4.94 4.69
N ILE A 462 14.70 -5.03 4.06
CA ILE A 462 14.59 -5.32 2.62
C ILE A 462 13.93 -4.14 1.90
N GLY A 463 14.64 -3.56 0.93
CA GLY A 463 14.18 -2.43 0.13
C GLY A 463 14.40 -2.68 -1.36
N PRO A 464 13.49 -2.25 -2.25
CA PRO A 464 13.60 -2.54 -3.68
C PRO A 464 14.77 -1.86 -4.38
N ASP A 465 15.32 -0.76 -3.84
CA ASP A 465 16.22 0.17 -4.56
C ASP A 465 15.45 0.90 -5.69
N TRP A 466 16.13 1.48 -6.69
CA TRP A 466 15.48 2.13 -7.82
C TRP A 466 14.81 1.13 -8.79
N ALA A 467 13.63 1.49 -9.29
CA ALA A 467 12.83 0.63 -10.16
C ALA A 467 13.50 0.07 -11.44
N PRO A 468 14.52 0.72 -12.04
CA PRO A 468 15.25 0.12 -13.17
C PRO A 468 16.08 -1.12 -12.83
N SER A 469 16.32 -1.44 -11.56
CA SER A 469 16.87 -2.74 -11.17
C SER A 469 16.15 -3.40 -9.99
N GLY A 470 15.27 -2.67 -9.31
CA GLY A 470 14.48 -3.11 -8.17
C GLY A 470 13.08 -3.62 -8.47
N SER A 471 12.46 -4.24 -7.47
CA SER A 471 11.03 -4.56 -7.50
C SER A 471 10.14 -3.33 -7.36
N LYS A 472 8.81 -3.52 -7.46
CA LYS A 472 7.84 -2.42 -7.40
C LYS A 472 7.56 -1.92 -5.98
N SER A 473 7.77 -2.76 -4.96
CA SER A 473 7.53 -2.48 -3.54
C SER A 473 8.34 -3.45 -2.68
N SER A 474 8.44 -3.20 -1.36
CA SER A 474 9.16 -4.11 -0.45
C SER A 474 8.47 -5.48 -0.33
N MET A 475 7.13 -5.52 -0.41
CA MET A 475 6.37 -6.78 -0.52
C MET A 475 6.79 -7.58 -1.75
N HIS A 476 7.00 -6.95 -2.91
CA HIS A 476 7.46 -7.65 -4.12
C HIS A 476 8.93 -8.05 -4.04
N GLU A 477 9.77 -7.26 -3.35
CA GLU A 477 11.19 -7.58 -3.14
C GLU A 477 11.38 -8.83 -2.28
N LEU A 478 10.44 -9.13 -1.37
CA LEU A 478 10.43 -10.37 -0.58
C LEU A 478 10.48 -11.63 -1.46
N LYS A 479 9.95 -11.61 -2.69
CA LYS A 479 9.90 -12.80 -3.57
C LYS A 479 11.31 -13.23 -3.98
N THR A 480 12.15 -12.25 -4.30
CA THR A 480 13.57 -12.51 -4.61
C THR A 480 14.34 -12.93 -3.36
N ALA A 481 14.05 -12.31 -2.21
CA ALA A 481 14.68 -12.65 -0.94
C ALA A 481 14.35 -14.07 -0.47
N ASP A 482 13.07 -14.45 -0.49
CA ASP A 482 12.56 -15.77 -0.13
C ASP A 482 13.12 -16.85 -1.07
N TRP A 483 13.06 -16.61 -2.39
CA TRP A 483 13.66 -17.50 -3.37
C TRP A 483 15.15 -17.73 -3.10
N TRP A 484 15.89 -16.66 -2.78
CA TRP A 484 17.31 -16.74 -2.47
C TRP A 484 17.58 -17.50 -1.17
N ASP A 485 16.79 -17.26 -0.13
CA ASP A 485 16.91 -17.95 1.14
C ASP A 485 16.70 -19.46 0.98
N GLU A 486 15.62 -19.87 0.33
CA GLU A 486 15.29 -21.28 0.10
C GLU A 486 16.32 -21.97 -0.79
N ASN A 487 16.65 -21.36 -1.93
CA ASN A 487 17.37 -22.06 -3.00
C ASN A 487 18.89 -21.93 -2.89
N VAL A 488 19.40 -20.96 -2.11
CA VAL A 488 20.84 -20.66 -2.02
C VAL A 488 21.36 -20.75 -0.59
N LEU A 489 20.64 -20.19 0.38
CA LEU A 489 21.12 -20.11 1.78
C LEU A 489 20.74 -21.33 2.60
N GLY A 490 19.64 -21.99 2.25
CA GLY A 490 19.11 -23.17 2.94
C GLY A 490 18.22 -22.79 4.12
N ASP A 491 17.26 -21.90 3.90
CA ASP A 491 16.22 -21.47 4.84
C ASP A 491 16.80 -20.88 6.13
N VAL A 492 17.66 -19.86 6.01
CA VAL A 492 18.24 -19.22 7.19
C VAL A 492 17.29 -18.22 7.84
N PHE A 493 16.25 -17.75 7.14
CA PHE A 493 15.17 -16.94 7.69
C PHE A 493 13.89 -17.75 7.89
N THR A 494 13.15 -17.42 8.94
CA THR A 494 11.75 -17.81 9.08
C THR A 494 10.87 -16.82 8.33
N ASP A 495 9.64 -17.23 7.97
CA ASP A 495 8.66 -16.32 7.36
C ASP A 495 8.42 -15.08 8.26
N TYR A 496 8.37 -15.26 9.59
CA TYR A 496 8.26 -14.14 10.54
C TYR A 496 9.43 -13.16 10.39
N GLU A 497 10.66 -13.65 10.39
CA GLU A 497 11.85 -12.79 10.25
C GLU A 497 11.87 -12.08 8.89
N LEU A 498 11.43 -12.72 7.80
CA LEU A 498 11.29 -12.06 6.49
C LEU A 498 10.28 -10.90 6.58
N VAL A 499 9.13 -11.09 7.20
CA VAL A 499 8.14 -10.02 7.39
C VAL A 499 8.67 -8.90 8.29
N GLN A 500 9.46 -9.22 9.32
CA GLN A 500 10.12 -8.20 10.15
C GLN A 500 11.03 -7.28 9.32
N THR A 501 11.69 -7.79 8.28
CA THR A 501 12.60 -7.00 7.41
C THR A 501 11.92 -5.90 6.60
N ILE A 502 10.58 -5.95 6.47
CA ILE A 502 9.77 -4.91 5.80
C ILE A 502 8.80 -4.22 6.77
N THR A 503 8.94 -4.45 8.08
CA THR A 503 8.11 -3.85 9.14
C THR A 503 8.96 -3.44 10.35
N THR A 504 9.06 -4.29 11.38
CA THR A 504 9.61 -3.94 12.69
C THR A 504 11.10 -3.63 12.66
N ASN A 505 11.88 -4.29 11.79
CA ASN A 505 13.33 -4.06 11.73
C ASN A 505 13.68 -2.64 11.30
N ILE A 506 12.80 -1.98 10.51
CA ILE A 506 13.01 -0.61 10.08
C ILE A 506 12.70 0.35 11.22
N VAL A 507 11.49 0.28 11.81
CA VAL A 507 11.10 1.23 12.87
C VAL A 507 11.99 1.11 14.10
N ASP A 508 12.50 -0.08 14.40
CA ASP A 508 13.44 -0.28 15.50
C ASP A 508 14.82 0.33 15.19
N ALA A 509 15.24 0.34 13.92
CA ALA A 509 16.50 0.93 13.48
C ALA A 509 16.47 2.46 13.37
N ILE A 510 15.34 3.04 12.96
CA ILE A 510 15.18 4.48 12.73
C ILE A 510 14.50 5.22 13.90
N GLY A 511 14.27 4.55 15.03
CA GLY A 511 13.69 5.17 16.22
C GLY A 511 12.19 5.48 16.14
N TRP A 512 11.44 4.76 15.29
CA TRP A 512 10.00 4.93 15.08
C TRP A 512 9.12 3.91 15.81
N SER A 513 9.70 3.03 16.62
CA SER A 513 9.00 1.91 17.27
C SER A 513 7.88 2.34 18.24
N GLU A 514 7.96 3.54 18.80
CA GLU A 514 6.93 4.16 19.66
C GLU A 514 5.89 4.98 18.86
N HIS A 515 5.96 4.94 17.53
CA HIS A 515 5.11 5.71 16.64
C HIS A 515 4.34 4.85 15.64
N THR A 516 4.98 3.83 15.05
CA THR A 516 4.38 2.98 14.01
C THR A 516 5.07 1.61 13.91
N GLY A 517 4.68 0.78 12.94
CA GLY A 517 5.30 -0.51 12.63
C GLY A 517 4.85 -1.68 13.51
N ARG A 518 3.91 -1.43 14.43
CA ARG A 518 3.20 -2.43 15.24
C ARG A 518 1.74 -2.01 15.39
N ILE A 519 0.83 -2.97 15.57
CA ILE A 519 -0.59 -2.68 15.84
C ILE A 519 -0.77 -2.66 17.36
N GLN A 520 -0.67 -1.48 17.97
CA GLN A 520 -0.81 -1.29 19.41
C GLN A 520 -1.51 0.05 19.71
N GLU A 521 -2.23 0.10 20.82
CA GLU A 521 -2.83 1.35 21.32
C GLU A 521 -1.78 2.45 21.45
N GLY A 522 -2.11 3.65 20.95
CA GLY A 522 -1.27 4.84 21.00
C GLY A 522 -0.31 4.99 19.81
N LEU A 523 -0.23 4.01 18.91
CA LEU A 523 0.54 4.10 17.68
C LEU A 523 -0.32 4.65 16.53
N THR A 524 0.32 5.22 15.53
CA THR A 524 -0.34 5.69 14.31
C THR A 524 -0.90 4.53 13.50
N ALA A 525 -2.08 4.72 12.92
CA ALA A 525 -2.75 3.71 12.10
C ALA A 525 -2.16 3.65 10.69
N ASP A 526 -0.90 3.19 10.59
CA ASP A 526 -0.31 2.75 9.33
C ASP A 526 -0.54 1.23 9.21
N LEU A 527 -1.45 0.81 8.33
CA LEU A 527 -1.97 -0.56 8.28
C LEU A 527 -2.04 -1.10 6.86
N VAL A 528 -1.87 -2.41 6.71
CA VAL A 528 -2.12 -3.15 5.46
C VAL A 528 -3.07 -4.30 5.75
N VAL A 529 -4.07 -4.48 4.90
CA VAL A 529 -4.94 -5.65 4.91
C VAL A 529 -4.67 -6.49 3.68
N LEU A 530 -4.43 -7.78 3.87
CA LEU A 530 -4.25 -8.75 2.81
C LEU A 530 -5.38 -9.79 2.78
N ASP A 531 -5.65 -10.35 1.61
CA ASP A 531 -6.44 -11.58 1.47
C ASP A 531 -5.84 -12.67 2.37
N THR A 532 -6.70 -13.48 3.00
CA THR A 532 -6.25 -14.58 3.84
C THR A 532 -6.31 -15.89 3.05
N PHE A 533 -5.16 -16.35 2.56
CA PHE A 533 -5.04 -17.59 1.76
C PHE A 533 -3.97 -18.54 2.32
N ARG A 534 -3.21 -18.11 3.33
CA ARG A 534 -2.35 -18.98 4.14
C ARG A 534 -2.79 -19.00 5.61
N SER A 535 -2.70 -20.18 6.23
CA SER A 535 -2.88 -20.32 7.68
C SER A 535 -1.77 -19.63 8.44
N ASP A 536 -0.52 -19.76 7.97
CA ASP A 536 0.60 -18.98 8.49
C ASP A 536 0.48 -17.53 8.01
N PRO A 537 0.26 -16.56 8.92
CA PRO A 537 0.09 -15.16 8.54
C PRO A 537 1.36 -14.55 7.95
N TYR A 538 2.55 -15.06 8.27
CA TYR A 538 3.79 -14.51 7.74
C TYR A 538 4.06 -15.01 6.34
N ARG A 539 3.82 -16.30 6.09
CA ARG A 539 3.84 -16.85 4.73
C ARG A 539 2.81 -16.17 3.82
N ASN A 540 1.67 -15.77 4.38
CA ASN A 540 0.65 -15.00 3.66
C ASN A 540 1.24 -13.70 3.06
N VAL A 541 2.06 -12.96 3.80
CA VAL A 541 2.72 -11.73 3.32
C VAL A 541 3.78 -12.05 2.25
N VAL A 542 4.60 -13.08 2.50
CA VAL A 542 5.65 -13.49 1.55
C VAL A 542 5.06 -13.85 0.18
N ASP A 543 3.94 -14.57 0.17
CA ASP A 543 3.27 -15.02 -1.05
C ASP A 543 2.29 -13.99 -1.67
N ALA A 544 1.96 -12.90 -0.96
CA ALA A 544 0.98 -11.91 -1.41
C ALA A 544 1.45 -11.13 -2.65
N ILE A 545 0.54 -10.86 -3.57
CA ILE A 545 0.76 -10.07 -4.78
C ILE A 545 -0.31 -8.98 -4.91
N ASP A 546 -0.29 -8.20 -6.01
CA ASP A 546 -1.13 -6.99 -6.14
C ASP A 546 -2.65 -7.22 -5.89
N PRO A 547 -3.30 -8.28 -6.41
CA PRO A 547 -4.70 -8.58 -6.10
C PRO A 547 -4.99 -8.82 -4.62
N ASP A 548 -4.01 -9.30 -3.85
CA ASP A 548 -4.21 -9.68 -2.45
C ASP A 548 -4.24 -8.47 -1.51
N VAL A 549 -3.82 -7.28 -1.95
CA VAL A 549 -3.81 -6.05 -1.14
C VAL A 549 -5.23 -5.46 -1.07
N ARG A 550 -5.92 -5.69 0.05
CA ARG A 550 -7.32 -5.29 0.26
C ARG A 550 -7.48 -3.86 0.74
N LEU A 551 -6.54 -3.35 1.52
CA LEU A 551 -6.57 -1.99 2.05
C LEU A 551 -5.16 -1.59 2.49
N VAL A 552 -4.80 -0.35 2.23
CA VAL A 552 -3.60 0.31 2.75
C VAL A 552 -4.02 1.62 3.37
N VAL A 553 -3.67 1.76 4.64
CA VAL A 553 -4.00 2.90 5.48
C VAL A 553 -2.71 3.61 5.88
N VAL A 554 -2.64 4.93 5.69
CA VAL A 554 -1.51 5.76 6.12
C VAL A 554 -2.05 6.84 7.06
N GLY A 555 -1.57 6.87 8.31
CA GLY A 555 -2.04 7.85 9.29
C GLY A 555 -3.53 7.79 9.59
N GLY A 556 -4.15 6.61 9.43
CA GLY A 556 -5.59 6.38 9.55
C GLY A 556 -6.41 6.70 8.31
N LEU A 557 -5.81 7.13 7.21
CA LEU A 557 -6.51 7.37 5.96
C LEU A 557 -6.38 6.19 5.01
N ALA A 558 -7.50 5.75 4.42
CA ALA A 558 -7.50 4.74 3.36
C ALA A 558 -7.02 5.33 2.03
N VAL A 559 -5.87 4.87 1.53
CA VAL A 559 -5.25 5.42 0.30
C VAL A 559 -5.51 4.52 -0.90
N TYR A 560 -5.49 3.21 -0.70
CA TYR A 560 -5.58 2.21 -1.76
C TYR A 560 -6.20 0.92 -1.25
N GLY A 561 -7.01 0.23 -2.04
CA GLY A 561 -7.58 -1.05 -1.64
C GLY A 561 -8.62 -1.63 -2.60
N ASP A 562 -9.38 -2.60 -2.10
CA ASP A 562 -10.55 -3.13 -2.77
C ASP A 562 -11.66 -2.09 -2.85
N VAL A 563 -12.45 -2.17 -3.92
CA VAL A 563 -13.47 -1.17 -4.22
C VAL A 563 -14.54 -1.08 -3.14
N ASP A 564 -14.96 -2.21 -2.58
CA ASP A 564 -15.98 -2.29 -1.53
C ASP A 564 -15.52 -1.67 -0.21
N ILE A 565 -14.28 -1.95 0.21
CA ILE A 565 -13.69 -1.37 1.43
C ILE A 565 -13.44 0.12 1.23
N MET A 566 -12.84 0.53 0.11
CA MET A 566 -12.55 1.93 -0.15
C MET A 566 -13.85 2.76 -0.20
N GLN A 567 -14.90 2.28 -0.86
CA GLN A 567 -16.22 2.94 -0.88
C GLN A 567 -16.94 2.97 0.48
N ALA A 568 -16.53 2.10 1.41
CA ALA A 568 -17.03 2.13 2.78
C ALA A 568 -16.34 3.18 3.64
N MET A 569 -15.11 3.56 3.29
CA MET A 569 -14.28 4.49 4.04
C MET A 569 -14.30 5.91 3.49
N ASP A 570 -14.49 6.05 2.17
CA ASP A 570 -14.38 7.31 1.46
C ASP A 570 -15.37 7.40 0.28
N ASP A 571 -15.88 8.60 0.01
CA ASP A 571 -16.85 8.90 -1.04
C ASP A 571 -16.24 9.48 -2.33
N GLU A 572 -14.93 9.77 -2.36
CA GLU A 572 -14.23 10.35 -3.52
C GLU A 572 -13.32 9.37 -4.30
N VAL A 573 -13.41 8.07 -4.00
CA VAL A 573 -12.52 7.04 -4.56
C VAL A 573 -12.57 6.88 -6.09
N GLU A 574 -11.40 6.64 -6.69
CA GLU A 574 -11.22 6.35 -8.11
C GLU A 574 -10.90 4.88 -8.36
N ILE A 575 -11.62 4.27 -9.32
CA ILE A 575 -11.44 2.87 -9.68
C ILE A 575 -10.23 2.69 -10.61
N ILE A 576 -9.30 1.83 -10.20
CA ILE A 576 -8.11 1.41 -10.97
C ILE A 576 -8.31 -0.02 -11.49
N GLN A 577 -7.89 -0.26 -12.72
CA GLN A 577 -8.01 -1.56 -13.38
C GLN A 577 -6.69 -2.32 -13.36
N GLY A 578 -6.70 -3.54 -12.83
CA GLY A 578 -5.62 -4.52 -12.92
C GLY A 578 -5.92 -5.60 -13.96
N VAL A 579 -4.97 -6.53 -14.17
CA VAL A 579 -5.19 -7.68 -15.05
C VAL A 579 -5.92 -8.76 -14.26
N GLY A 580 -7.24 -8.84 -14.44
CA GLY A 580 -8.08 -9.84 -13.77
C GLY A 580 -8.60 -9.44 -12.40
N PHE A 581 -8.37 -8.19 -11.96
CA PHE A 581 -8.85 -7.64 -10.69
C PHE A 581 -9.10 -6.13 -10.81
N THR A 582 -9.82 -5.56 -9.86
CA THR A 582 -10.11 -4.12 -9.78
C THR A 582 -9.81 -3.60 -8.39
N LYS A 583 -9.31 -2.36 -8.30
CA LYS A 583 -8.94 -1.69 -7.05
C LYS A 583 -9.50 -0.28 -7.05
N ALA A 584 -9.41 0.39 -5.92
CA ALA A 584 -9.75 1.80 -5.77
C ALA A 584 -8.63 2.53 -5.04
N THR A 585 -8.52 3.83 -5.29
CA THR A 585 -7.59 4.73 -4.59
C THR A 585 -8.27 6.05 -4.31
N ASP A 586 -7.90 6.67 -3.20
CA ASP A 586 -8.04 8.10 -3.02
C ASP A 586 -6.64 8.68 -2.91
N ILE A 587 -6.32 9.60 -3.82
CA ILE A 587 -5.05 10.29 -3.82
C ILE A 587 -5.25 11.81 -3.73
N THR A 588 -6.47 12.27 -3.49
CA THR A 588 -6.84 13.67 -3.51
C THR A 588 -7.08 14.22 -2.11
N TYR A 589 -6.44 15.36 -1.78
CA TYR A 589 -6.52 15.97 -0.46
C TYR A 589 -6.80 17.46 -0.51
N ASP A 590 -7.91 17.86 0.09
CA ASP A 590 -8.30 19.24 0.26
C ASP A 590 -7.29 20.03 1.09
N GLY A 591 -6.80 21.14 0.53
CA GLY A 591 -5.86 22.03 1.19
C GLY A 591 -4.38 21.64 1.05
N VAL A 592 -4.05 20.50 0.45
CA VAL A 592 -2.67 20.12 0.14
C VAL A 592 -2.34 20.55 -1.31
N PRO A 593 -1.33 21.42 -1.52
CA PRO A 593 -0.92 21.83 -2.87
C PRO A 593 -0.63 20.63 -3.77
N GLU A 594 -1.10 20.68 -5.02
CA GLU A 594 -0.87 19.61 -6.02
C GLU A 594 -1.54 18.25 -5.72
N ALA A 595 -2.19 18.11 -4.56
CA ALA A 595 -3.02 16.98 -4.15
C ALA A 595 -4.47 17.03 -4.64
N GLN A 596 -4.79 17.88 -5.61
CA GLN A 596 -6.16 18.02 -6.13
C GLN A 596 -6.35 17.32 -7.48
N GLN A 597 -5.26 16.78 -8.04
CA GLN A 597 -5.30 16.05 -9.30
C GLN A 597 -5.72 14.60 -9.03
N THR A 598 -6.73 14.14 -9.75
CA THR A 598 -7.23 12.76 -9.75
C THR A 598 -6.22 11.78 -10.36
N TYR A 599 -6.31 10.48 -10.04
CA TYR A 599 -5.54 9.41 -10.68
C TYR A 599 -5.68 9.44 -12.21
N ALA A 600 -6.89 9.66 -12.73
CA ALA A 600 -7.12 9.76 -14.17
C ALA A 600 -6.39 10.96 -14.81
N GLU A 601 -6.36 12.11 -14.14
CA GLU A 601 -5.64 13.30 -14.60
C GLU A 601 -4.12 13.12 -14.48
N MET A 602 -3.63 12.51 -13.39
CA MET A 602 -2.23 12.16 -13.19
C MET A 602 -1.73 11.25 -14.31
N LEU A 603 -2.46 10.17 -14.61
CA LEU A 603 -2.10 9.24 -15.68
C LEU A 603 -2.14 9.92 -17.06
N THR A 604 -3.08 10.82 -17.28
CA THR A 604 -3.14 11.63 -18.52
C THR A 604 -1.89 12.51 -18.66
N ALA A 605 -1.49 13.21 -17.59
CA ALA A 605 -0.28 14.04 -17.59
C ALA A 605 0.98 13.22 -17.89
N LEU A 606 1.11 12.04 -17.27
CA LEU A 606 2.23 11.12 -17.50
C LEU A 606 2.27 10.60 -18.94
N GLN A 607 1.12 10.25 -19.51
CA GLN A 607 1.03 9.82 -20.91
C GLN A 607 1.38 10.94 -21.88
N GLU A 608 1.00 12.18 -21.58
CA GLU A 608 1.32 13.35 -22.39
C GLU A 608 2.81 13.66 -22.40
N CYS A 609 3.49 13.62 -21.23
CA CYS A 609 4.94 13.85 -21.17
C CYS A 609 5.75 12.67 -21.74
N ASN A 610 5.28 11.43 -21.59
CA ASN A 610 5.93 10.26 -22.15
C ASN A 610 5.76 10.14 -23.68
N GLN A 611 4.94 10.99 -24.30
CA GLN A 611 4.63 10.90 -25.73
C GLN A 611 5.89 11.01 -26.61
N GLY A 612 6.24 9.89 -27.25
CA GLY A 612 7.39 9.80 -28.16
C GLY A 612 8.71 9.48 -27.48
N ALA A 613 8.72 9.24 -26.16
CA ALA A 613 9.86 8.71 -25.43
C ALA A 613 10.16 7.26 -25.85
N GLY A 614 11.43 6.85 -25.71
CA GLY A 614 11.87 5.48 -25.99
C GLY A 614 11.60 4.51 -24.85
N VAL A 615 11.50 5.02 -23.62
CA VAL A 615 11.20 4.26 -22.40
C VAL A 615 9.76 4.57 -21.98
N PRO A 616 8.88 3.56 -21.82
CA PRO A 616 7.52 3.80 -21.36
C PRO A 616 7.48 4.17 -19.87
N ILE A 617 6.36 4.75 -19.43
CA ILE A 617 6.03 4.79 -18.00
C ILE A 617 5.78 3.36 -17.52
N GLU A 618 6.28 3.05 -16.33
CA GLU A 618 6.07 1.75 -15.70
C GLU A 618 4.59 1.48 -15.41
N TYR A 619 4.19 0.21 -15.50
CA TYR A 619 2.86 -0.24 -15.13
C TYR A 619 2.73 -0.31 -13.60
N LEU A 620 1.57 0.08 -13.07
CA LEU A 620 1.36 0.20 -11.63
C LEU A 620 1.55 -1.13 -10.89
N PHE A 621 0.96 -2.22 -11.41
CA PHE A 621 0.96 -3.53 -10.76
C PHE A 621 2.06 -4.45 -11.29
N THR A 622 2.56 -5.37 -10.46
CA THR A 622 3.50 -6.41 -10.90
C THR A 622 2.78 -7.50 -11.68
N LEU A 623 1.64 -7.97 -11.17
CA LEU A 623 0.79 -8.93 -11.88
C LEU A 623 0.25 -8.32 -13.18
N GLY A 624 0.51 -9.02 -14.29
CA GLY A 624 0.14 -8.57 -15.63
C GLY A 624 1.23 -7.77 -16.36
N ASP A 625 2.37 -7.48 -15.70
CA ASP A 625 3.53 -6.87 -16.35
C ASP A 625 4.45 -7.95 -16.96
N GLU A 626 4.09 -8.46 -18.14
CA GLU A 626 4.91 -9.46 -18.85
C GLU A 626 6.35 -8.96 -19.07
N ARG A 627 6.54 -7.65 -19.27
CA ARG A 627 7.86 -7.05 -19.48
C ARG A 627 8.73 -7.18 -18.23
N TYR A 628 8.19 -6.96 -17.03
CA TYR A 628 8.92 -7.12 -15.78
C TYR A 628 9.55 -8.53 -15.67
N PHE A 629 8.73 -9.57 -15.86
CA PHE A 629 9.21 -10.96 -15.79
C PHE A 629 10.13 -11.33 -16.96
N ASP A 630 9.86 -10.81 -18.17
CA ASP A 630 10.73 -11.02 -19.33
C ASP A 630 12.14 -10.48 -19.08
N VAL A 631 12.29 -9.31 -18.46
CA VAL A 631 13.61 -8.75 -18.14
C VAL A 631 14.36 -9.66 -17.16
N LEU A 632 13.72 -10.08 -16.08
CA LEU A 632 14.33 -10.95 -15.08
C LEU A 632 14.70 -12.33 -15.64
N ASN A 633 13.80 -12.94 -16.42
CA ASN A 633 13.98 -14.28 -16.99
C ASN A 633 15.06 -14.31 -18.09
N ASN A 634 15.21 -13.22 -18.85
CA ASN A 634 16.21 -13.13 -19.92
C ASN A 634 17.56 -12.54 -19.46
N SER A 635 17.62 -11.95 -18.26
CA SER A 635 18.83 -11.37 -17.71
C SER A 635 19.86 -12.45 -17.36
N LEU A 636 21.03 -12.38 -18.03
CA LEU A 636 22.13 -13.32 -17.80
C LEU A 636 22.71 -13.20 -16.39
N THR A 637 22.70 -11.99 -15.82
CA THR A 637 23.21 -11.68 -14.48
C THR A 637 22.23 -12.12 -13.42
N PHE A 638 20.95 -11.76 -13.54
CA PHE A 638 19.94 -12.16 -12.56
C PHE A 638 19.92 -13.68 -12.40
N GLN A 639 19.89 -14.39 -13.53
CA GLN A 639 19.94 -15.84 -13.56
C GLN A 639 21.31 -16.39 -13.11
N SER A 640 22.45 -15.88 -13.59
CA SER A 640 23.82 -16.33 -13.26
C SER A 640 24.01 -17.85 -13.14
N GLY A 641 23.39 -18.63 -14.05
CA GLY A 641 23.45 -20.09 -14.03
C GLY A 641 22.47 -20.79 -13.08
N ARG A 642 21.61 -20.03 -12.40
CA ARG A 642 20.38 -20.47 -11.72
C ARG A 642 19.20 -20.46 -12.70
N THR A 643 18.04 -20.87 -12.20
CA THR A 643 16.75 -20.87 -12.92
C THR A 643 15.71 -20.23 -12.01
N ILE A 644 15.85 -18.92 -11.78
CA ILE A 644 14.92 -18.13 -10.98
C ILE A 644 13.67 -17.89 -11.83
N ASP A 645 12.51 -18.35 -11.36
CA ASP A 645 11.21 -18.18 -12.03
C ASP A 645 10.19 -17.58 -11.06
N LEU A 646 10.34 -16.28 -10.77
CA LEU A 646 9.46 -15.60 -9.82
C LEU A 646 7.99 -15.65 -10.27
N TRP A 647 7.72 -15.66 -11.58
CA TRP A 647 6.34 -15.78 -12.08
C TRP A 647 5.72 -17.11 -11.65
N GLY A 648 6.36 -18.22 -12.01
CA GLY A 648 5.86 -19.55 -11.69
C GLY A 648 5.79 -19.83 -10.18
N ASP A 649 6.73 -19.26 -9.42
CA ASP A 649 6.82 -19.51 -7.99
C ASP A 649 5.79 -18.70 -7.17
N TYR A 650 5.42 -17.47 -7.60
CA TYR A 650 4.59 -16.56 -6.79
C TYR A 650 3.39 -15.91 -7.51
N TYR A 651 3.45 -15.68 -8.82
CA TYR A 651 2.45 -14.88 -9.55
C TYR A 651 1.53 -15.72 -10.46
N ASP A 652 1.82 -16.99 -10.70
CA ASP A 652 0.96 -17.92 -11.43
C ASP A 652 -0.25 -18.36 -10.59
N VAL A 653 -1.15 -17.42 -10.35
CA VAL A 653 -2.31 -17.56 -9.46
C VAL A 653 -3.61 -17.43 -10.23
N GLU A 654 -4.60 -18.24 -9.86
CA GLU A 654 -5.93 -18.18 -10.46
C GLU A 654 -6.83 -17.23 -9.65
N LEU A 655 -7.40 -16.24 -10.35
CA LEU A 655 -8.34 -15.29 -9.77
C LEU A 655 -9.78 -15.63 -10.18
N ASN A 656 -10.73 -15.40 -9.28
CA ASN A 656 -12.17 -15.52 -9.52
C ASN A 656 -12.71 -14.28 -10.28
N GLU A 657 -14.03 -14.22 -10.49
CA GLU A 657 -14.66 -13.12 -11.24
C GLU A 657 -14.59 -11.75 -10.55
N ASP A 658 -14.39 -11.75 -9.23
CA ASP A 658 -14.25 -10.55 -8.40
C ASP A 658 -12.78 -10.11 -8.25
N GLY A 659 -11.83 -10.91 -8.75
CA GLY A 659 -10.40 -10.61 -8.73
C GLY A 659 -9.65 -11.11 -7.49
N HIS A 660 -10.28 -11.98 -6.68
CA HIS A 660 -9.65 -12.64 -5.54
C HIS A 660 -9.14 -14.03 -5.88
N ARG A 661 -8.16 -14.54 -5.13
CA ARG A 661 -7.67 -15.91 -5.28
C ARG A 661 -8.78 -16.94 -5.09
N VAL A 662 -8.83 -17.95 -5.97
CA VAL A 662 -9.82 -19.04 -5.88
C VAL A 662 -9.64 -19.90 -4.62
N ASP A 663 -8.43 -19.99 -4.08
CA ASP A 663 -8.09 -20.74 -2.86
C ASP A 663 -8.03 -19.89 -1.59
N GLY A 664 -8.37 -18.60 -1.67
CA GLY A 664 -8.45 -17.69 -0.53
C GLY A 664 -9.78 -17.78 0.24
N THR A 665 -9.75 -17.42 1.53
CA THR A 665 -10.95 -17.37 2.39
C THR A 665 -11.87 -16.17 2.11
N VAL A 666 -11.48 -15.31 1.17
CA VAL A 666 -12.23 -14.11 0.76
C VAL A 666 -13.36 -14.42 -0.22
N ALA A 667 -13.46 -15.67 -0.71
CA ALA A 667 -14.58 -16.11 -1.53
C ALA A 667 -15.91 -15.98 -0.78
N GLY A 668 -16.68 -14.92 -1.08
CA GLY A 668 -18.02 -14.69 -0.52
C GLY A 668 -18.16 -13.48 0.41
N ALA A 669 -17.18 -12.58 0.49
CA ALA A 669 -17.39 -11.27 1.10
C ALA A 669 -18.45 -10.51 0.27
N GLY A 670 -19.70 -10.51 0.74
CA GLY A 670 -20.75 -9.70 0.15
C GLY A 670 -20.45 -8.21 0.31
N PRO A 671 -21.18 -7.31 -0.36
CA PRO A 671 -20.99 -5.87 -0.21
C PRO A 671 -21.04 -5.46 1.27
N ILE A 672 -20.06 -4.68 1.71
CA ILE A 672 -20.02 -4.12 3.07
C ILE A 672 -21.22 -3.19 3.25
N ASP A 673 -22.06 -3.47 4.25
CA ASP A 673 -23.17 -2.57 4.59
C ASP A 673 -22.62 -1.37 5.35
N THR A 674 -22.60 -0.22 4.69
CA THR A 674 -22.06 1.04 5.21
C THR A 674 -23.13 1.91 5.86
N THR A 675 -24.36 1.39 5.99
CA THR A 675 -25.41 2.12 6.70
C THR A 675 -25.04 2.19 8.19
N PRO A 676 -24.90 3.41 8.77
CA PRO A 676 -24.75 3.53 10.22
C PRO A 676 -25.91 2.82 10.89
N PRO A 677 -25.69 2.07 11.98
CA PRO A 677 -26.78 1.37 12.63
C PRO A 677 -27.88 2.36 12.96
N SER A 678 -29.05 2.11 12.39
CA SER A 678 -30.21 2.98 12.55
C SER A 678 -30.88 2.65 13.87
N ASN A 679 -30.81 3.55 14.86
CA ASN A 679 -31.63 3.52 16.09
C ASN A 679 -33.14 3.77 15.80
N ASP A 680 -33.68 3.22 14.71
CA ASP A 680 -35.10 3.27 14.36
C ASP A 680 -35.74 1.89 14.17
N GLY A 681 -34.97 0.83 14.47
CA GLY A 681 -35.39 -0.58 14.44
C GLY A 681 -35.97 -1.08 15.76
N SER A 682 -36.36 -2.35 15.78
CA SER A 682 -36.76 -3.07 17.00
C SER A 682 -35.78 -4.20 17.28
N GLU A 683 -35.33 -4.31 18.52
CA GLU A 683 -34.38 -5.32 19.00
C GLU A 683 -35.12 -6.61 19.41
N ASP A 684 -35.97 -7.12 18.52
CA ASP A 684 -36.90 -8.22 18.81
C ASP A 684 -36.91 -9.33 17.73
N THR A 685 -35.92 -9.33 16.84
CA THR A 685 -35.76 -10.32 15.78
C THR A 685 -34.47 -11.10 15.94
N GLU A 686 -34.40 -12.33 15.42
CA GLU A 686 -33.17 -13.15 15.52
C GLU A 686 -31.94 -12.44 14.93
N SER A 687 -32.12 -11.67 13.85
CA SER A 687 -31.04 -10.89 13.24
C SER A 687 -30.61 -9.69 14.09
N ALA A 688 -31.58 -8.95 14.64
CA ALA A 688 -31.31 -7.79 15.50
C ALA A 688 -30.67 -8.21 16.84
N CYS A 689 -31.04 -9.38 17.35
CA CYS A 689 -30.55 -9.89 18.63
C CYS A 689 -29.22 -10.66 18.55
N SER A 690 -28.51 -10.54 17.43
CA SER A 690 -27.20 -11.17 17.24
C SER A 690 -26.24 -10.34 16.37
N ASP A 691 -26.55 -9.06 16.14
CA ASP A 691 -25.77 -8.19 15.26
C ASP A 691 -24.76 -7.32 16.03
N GLY A 692 -24.76 -7.35 17.36
CA GLY A 692 -23.81 -6.62 18.20
C GLY A 692 -24.16 -5.14 18.36
N VAL A 693 -25.38 -4.71 18.01
CA VAL A 693 -25.77 -3.31 17.97
C VAL A 693 -27.10 -3.02 18.67
N ASP A 694 -27.14 -1.95 19.48
CA ASP A 694 -28.38 -1.37 20.05
C ASP A 694 -29.21 -0.71 18.93
N ASN A 695 -30.13 -1.48 18.36
CA ASN A 695 -31.05 -1.15 17.28
C ASN A 695 -32.25 -0.29 17.73
N ASP A 696 -32.62 -0.29 19.02
CA ASP A 696 -33.83 0.38 19.52
C ASP A 696 -33.57 1.60 20.46
N GLY A 697 -32.32 1.79 20.86
CA GLY A 697 -31.79 2.93 21.61
C GLY A 697 -31.96 2.84 23.13
N ASP A 698 -32.11 1.64 23.68
CA ASP A 698 -32.39 1.37 25.10
C ASP A 698 -31.16 0.87 25.92
N PRO A 699 -29.98 1.46 25.67
CA PRO A 699 -28.61 1.01 26.03
C PRO A 699 -28.26 -0.47 26.20
N TYR A 700 -29.12 -1.41 25.86
CA TYR A 700 -28.82 -2.84 25.89
C TYR A 700 -28.57 -3.34 24.45
N VAL A 701 -27.85 -4.46 24.31
CA VAL A 701 -27.41 -4.99 23.00
C VAL A 701 -27.64 -6.49 22.99
N ASP A 702 -28.21 -7.01 21.90
CA ASP A 702 -28.43 -8.44 21.67
C ASP A 702 -29.08 -9.13 22.89
N CYS A 703 -28.48 -10.22 23.39
CA CYS A 703 -29.03 -11.00 24.51
C CYS A 703 -28.94 -10.31 25.87
N ASP A 704 -28.25 -9.18 25.97
CA ASP A 704 -28.33 -8.31 27.15
C ASP A 704 -29.57 -7.39 27.10
N ASP A 705 -30.21 -7.27 25.92
CA ASP A 705 -31.49 -6.60 25.72
C ASP A 705 -32.67 -7.47 26.17
N TYR A 706 -33.63 -6.84 26.85
CA TYR A 706 -34.84 -7.49 27.31
C TYR A 706 -35.79 -7.85 26.16
N ASP A 707 -35.81 -7.08 25.08
CA ASP A 707 -36.67 -7.29 23.93
C ASP A 707 -36.21 -8.52 23.10
N CYS A 708 -34.94 -8.91 23.24
CA CYS A 708 -34.38 -10.16 22.73
C CYS A 708 -34.72 -11.41 23.57
N SER A 709 -35.35 -11.27 24.73
CA SER A 709 -35.58 -12.42 25.65
C SER A 709 -36.48 -13.53 25.10
N GLU A 710 -37.28 -13.26 24.06
CA GLU A 710 -38.11 -14.27 23.39
C GLU A 710 -37.51 -14.78 22.07
N THR A 711 -36.35 -14.28 21.64
CA THR A 711 -35.64 -14.80 20.46
C THR A 711 -34.89 -16.07 20.81
N THR A 712 -34.78 -16.95 19.83
CA THR A 712 -34.16 -18.26 19.99
C THR A 712 -32.65 -18.12 20.21
N VAL A 713 -32.02 -17.13 19.58
CA VAL A 713 -30.59 -16.81 19.74
C VAL A 713 -30.23 -16.44 21.19
N CYS A 714 -31.18 -15.86 21.94
CA CYS A 714 -31.01 -15.47 23.35
C CYS A 714 -31.71 -16.40 24.35
N GLY A 715 -32.12 -17.60 23.91
CA GLY A 715 -32.65 -18.65 24.77
C GLY A 715 -34.15 -18.57 25.08
N GLY A 716 -34.91 -17.81 24.30
CA GLY A 716 -36.36 -17.74 24.35
C GLY A 716 -37.05 -19.04 23.91
N GLU A 717 -38.03 -19.51 24.68
CA GLU A 717 -38.86 -20.68 24.34
C GLU A 717 -39.98 -20.28 23.36
N GLY A 718 -39.68 -20.22 22.06
CA GLY A 718 -40.64 -19.86 21.02
C GLY A 718 -41.92 -20.73 21.00
N ASN A 719 -43.09 -20.08 20.98
CA ASN A 719 -44.39 -20.72 20.77
C ASN A 719 -44.47 -21.34 19.36
N GLN A 720 -44.24 -22.65 19.27
CA GLN A 720 -44.40 -23.41 18.03
C GLN A 720 -45.87 -23.44 17.54
N ALA A 721 -46.12 -22.95 16.33
CA ALA A 721 -47.25 -23.39 15.52
C ALA A 721 -46.79 -24.58 14.64
N GLU A 722 -47.38 -25.76 14.85
CA GLU A 722 -47.09 -27.00 14.10
C GLU A 722 -47.23 -26.80 12.58
N VAL A 723 -46.11 -26.95 11.86
CA VAL A 723 -46.05 -27.20 10.42
C VAL A 723 -45.98 -28.72 10.21
N PRO A 724 -46.79 -29.34 9.32
CA PRO A 724 -46.80 -30.79 9.17
C PRO A 724 -45.50 -31.30 8.54
N GLU A 725 -45.04 -32.48 9.00
CA GLU A 725 -43.83 -33.17 8.50
C GLU A 725 -43.82 -33.25 6.96
N PRO A 726 -42.76 -32.76 6.29
CA PRO A 726 -42.55 -33.03 4.89
C PRO A 726 -42.07 -34.48 4.70
N GLU A 727 -42.74 -35.24 3.82
CA GLU A 727 -42.23 -36.51 3.34
C GLU A 727 -40.92 -36.28 2.56
N LEU A 728 -39.82 -36.89 3.02
CA LEU A 728 -38.52 -36.82 2.36
C LEU A 728 -38.59 -37.49 0.97
N PRO A 729 -38.00 -36.90 -0.08
CA PRO A 729 -37.82 -37.61 -1.33
C PRO A 729 -36.87 -38.80 -1.13
N VAL A 730 -37.26 -39.98 -1.62
CA VAL A 730 -36.44 -41.21 -1.54
C VAL A 730 -35.20 -41.14 -2.46
N LEU A 731 -35.16 -40.18 -3.39
CA LEU A 731 -34.12 -40.03 -4.41
C LEU A 731 -33.69 -38.56 -4.55
N TRP A 732 -32.39 -38.30 -4.45
CA TRP A 732 -31.81 -36.95 -4.46
C TRP A 732 -30.78 -36.83 -5.59
N PRO A 733 -30.76 -35.73 -6.37
CA PRO A 733 -29.75 -35.52 -7.41
C PRO A 733 -28.40 -35.16 -6.80
N THR A 734 -27.37 -35.97 -7.01
CA THR A 734 -25.98 -35.65 -6.66
C THR A 734 -25.17 -35.29 -7.91
N TYR A 735 -24.12 -34.49 -7.72
CA TYR A 735 -23.11 -34.18 -8.72
C TYR A 735 -21.79 -34.82 -8.28
N GLY A 736 -21.30 -35.79 -9.04
CA GLY A 736 -20.04 -36.49 -8.75
C GLY A 736 -18.82 -35.78 -9.36
N PRO A 737 -17.59 -36.15 -8.94
CA PRO A 737 -16.34 -35.61 -9.48
C PRO A 737 -16.02 -36.26 -10.84
N ARG A 738 -16.86 -35.96 -11.83
CA ARG A 738 -16.60 -36.25 -13.25
C ARG A 738 -16.94 -35.03 -14.10
N GLY A 739 -16.44 -33.85 -13.73
CA GLY A 739 -16.52 -32.63 -14.56
C GLY A 739 -17.87 -32.41 -15.29
N GLY A 740 -19.00 -32.75 -14.66
CA GLY A 740 -20.23 -33.05 -15.36
C GLY A 740 -21.40 -32.24 -14.83
N THR A 741 -21.95 -31.37 -15.66
CA THR A 741 -23.20 -30.60 -15.44
C THR A 741 -24.46 -31.48 -15.48
N ILE A 742 -24.35 -32.79 -15.25
CA ILE A 742 -25.44 -33.77 -15.35
C ILE A 742 -25.61 -34.47 -14.00
N SER A 743 -26.74 -34.25 -13.37
CA SER A 743 -27.11 -34.88 -12.09
C SER A 743 -27.57 -36.33 -12.25
N HIS A 744 -27.34 -37.15 -11.23
CA HIS A 744 -27.92 -38.49 -11.11
C HIS A 744 -28.53 -38.73 -9.72
N PRO A 745 -29.61 -39.53 -9.60
CA PRO A 745 -30.29 -39.76 -8.33
C PRO A 745 -29.55 -40.79 -7.43
N THR A 746 -29.45 -40.51 -6.12
CA THR A 746 -28.92 -41.41 -5.07
C THR A 746 -29.90 -41.54 -3.88
N THR A 747 -29.72 -42.54 -3.01
CA THR A 747 -30.49 -42.71 -1.75
C THR A 747 -29.69 -42.34 -0.49
N ILE A 748 -30.38 -42.14 0.64
CA ILE A 748 -29.77 -41.79 1.94
C ILE A 748 -28.85 -42.90 2.49
N GLU A 749 -29.15 -44.17 2.17
CA GLU A 749 -28.38 -45.32 2.64
C GLU A 749 -27.08 -45.51 1.84
N GLU A 750 -27.01 -44.97 0.62
CA GLU A 750 -25.87 -45.12 -0.29
C GLU A 750 -24.78 -44.03 -0.10
N GLY A 751 -25.10 -42.92 0.58
CA GLY A 751 -24.17 -41.79 0.76
C GLY A 751 -23.77 -41.08 -0.56
N ILE A 752 -22.90 -40.08 -0.48
CA ILE A 752 -22.35 -39.40 -1.66
C ILE A 752 -21.19 -40.25 -2.23
N HIS A 753 -21.47 -40.94 -3.34
CA HIS A 753 -20.59 -41.63 -4.31
C HIS A 753 -19.19 -42.13 -3.89
N LEU A 754 -18.99 -43.46 -3.92
CA LEU A 754 -17.67 -44.12 -3.91
C LEU A 754 -17.38 -44.73 -5.29
N GLU A 755 -16.25 -44.43 -5.93
CA GLU A 755 -15.78 -45.16 -7.13
C GLU A 755 -14.70 -46.20 -6.74
N GLU A 756 -14.92 -47.47 -7.10
CA GLU A 756 -13.93 -48.55 -6.95
C GLU A 756 -12.83 -48.42 -8.01
N CYS A 757 -11.56 -48.56 -7.61
CA CYS A 757 -10.47 -48.52 -8.58
C CYS A 757 -10.35 -49.85 -9.36
N GLU A 758 -10.67 -49.81 -10.66
CA GLU A 758 -10.55 -50.97 -11.57
C GLU A 758 -9.18 -51.08 -12.30
N SER A 759 -8.12 -50.46 -11.77
CA SER A 759 -6.80 -50.48 -12.41
C SER A 759 -6.22 -51.90 -12.54
N SER A 760 -5.62 -52.21 -13.70
CA SER A 760 -5.03 -53.53 -13.94
C SER A 760 -3.84 -53.83 -13.01
N GLU A 761 -3.58 -55.11 -12.71
CA GLU A 761 -2.45 -55.53 -11.85
C GLU A 761 -1.09 -55.03 -12.36
N ALA A 762 -0.93 -54.86 -13.69
CA ALA A 762 0.25 -54.26 -14.29
C ALA A 762 0.39 -52.77 -13.95
N THR A 763 -0.71 -52.02 -14.01
CA THR A 763 -0.78 -50.59 -13.69
C THR A 763 -0.52 -50.32 -12.21
N LEU A 764 -1.09 -51.15 -11.33
CA LEU A 764 -0.88 -51.06 -9.88
C LEU A 764 0.57 -51.39 -9.49
N SER A 765 1.20 -52.35 -10.18
CA SER A 765 2.61 -52.71 -9.95
C SER A 765 3.59 -51.62 -10.39
N GLU A 766 3.31 -50.87 -11.44
CA GLU A 766 4.16 -49.74 -11.87
C GLU A 766 4.12 -48.57 -10.88
N ALA A 767 3.01 -48.42 -10.15
CA ALA A 767 2.79 -47.38 -9.14
C ALA A 767 3.15 -47.79 -7.70
N ASN A 768 3.80 -48.94 -7.49
CA ASN A 768 4.14 -49.49 -6.17
C ASN A 768 2.93 -49.75 -5.23
N VAL A 769 1.73 -49.97 -5.77
CA VAL A 769 0.55 -50.35 -4.97
C VAL A 769 0.62 -51.87 -4.66
N PRO A 770 0.49 -52.32 -3.39
CA PRO A 770 0.50 -53.74 -3.03
C PRO A 770 -0.72 -54.48 -3.62
N THR A 771 -0.60 -55.79 -3.85
CA THR A 771 -1.74 -56.66 -4.24
C THR A 771 -2.89 -56.53 -3.24
N ILE A 772 -4.08 -56.21 -3.75
CA ILE A 772 -5.31 -56.02 -2.99
C ILE A 772 -5.68 -57.31 -2.22
N PRO A 773 -5.77 -57.29 -0.88
CA PRO A 773 -6.23 -58.43 -0.10
C PRO A 773 -7.68 -58.81 -0.45
N ALA A 774 -8.01 -60.10 -0.48
CA ALA A 774 -9.33 -60.60 -0.90
C ALA A 774 -10.53 -60.14 -0.03
N SER A 775 -10.28 -59.47 1.10
CA SER A 775 -11.30 -58.95 2.02
C SER A 775 -11.38 -57.42 2.02
N LYS A 776 -10.69 -56.75 1.10
CA LYS A 776 -10.55 -55.29 1.06
C LYS A 776 -10.82 -54.76 -0.35
N ILE A 777 -11.33 -53.54 -0.44
CA ILE A 777 -11.52 -52.80 -1.70
C ILE A 777 -10.54 -51.60 -1.72
N LEU A 778 -10.03 -51.25 -2.91
CA LEU A 778 -9.10 -50.13 -3.11
C LEU A 778 -9.85 -48.90 -3.64
N LEU A 779 -9.79 -47.80 -2.90
CA LEU A 779 -10.47 -46.53 -3.26
C LEU A 779 -9.47 -45.41 -3.56
N CYS A 780 -9.86 -44.51 -4.48
CA CYS A 780 -9.09 -43.33 -4.88
C CYS A 780 -10.00 -42.12 -5.12
N GLY A 781 -9.83 -41.04 -4.35
CA GLY A 781 -10.49 -39.74 -4.55
C GLY A 781 -12.02 -39.74 -4.43
N ALA A 782 -12.55 -39.44 -3.24
CA ALA A 782 -13.94 -38.98 -2.97
C ALA A 782 -14.04 -38.52 -1.50
N ILE A 783 -15.07 -37.73 -1.18
CA ILE A 783 -15.48 -37.43 0.21
C ILE A 783 -16.51 -38.49 0.62
N MET A 784 -16.16 -39.38 1.55
CA MET A 784 -17.15 -40.25 2.18
C MET A 784 -17.85 -39.46 3.27
N VAL A 785 -19.13 -39.11 3.09
CA VAL A 785 -19.97 -38.46 4.11
C VAL A 785 -21.04 -39.46 4.53
N VAL A 786 -20.93 -39.99 5.75
CA VAL A 786 -21.97 -40.84 6.34
C VAL A 786 -22.94 -39.91 7.07
N MET A 787 -24.22 -39.92 6.70
CA MET A 787 -25.23 -39.07 7.35
C MET A 787 -26.01 -39.88 8.39
N GLN A 788 -26.27 -39.30 9.56
CA GLN A 788 -27.17 -39.89 10.57
C GLN A 788 -28.33 -38.95 10.90
N PRO A 789 -29.50 -39.49 11.30
CA PRO A 789 -30.65 -38.65 11.61
C PRO A 789 -30.44 -37.80 12.87
N THR A 790 -30.86 -36.53 12.83
CA THR A 790 -30.85 -35.64 14.01
C THR A 790 -32.11 -34.80 14.11
N ASP A 791 -32.17 -33.92 15.12
CA ASP A 791 -33.23 -32.93 15.29
C ASP A 791 -32.84 -31.53 14.71
N GLY A 792 -31.69 -31.41 14.03
CA GLY A 792 -31.14 -30.16 13.48
C GLY A 792 -31.03 -30.16 11.94
N CYS A 793 -30.75 -28.99 11.34
CA CYS A 793 -30.62 -28.83 9.88
C CYS A 793 -29.20 -28.38 9.50
N ILE A 794 -28.70 -28.86 8.35
CA ILE A 794 -27.49 -28.32 7.72
C ILE A 794 -27.94 -27.25 6.72
N GLU A 795 -27.42 -26.02 6.85
CA GLU A 795 -27.67 -24.95 5.89
C GLU A 795 -26.51 -24.82 4.90
N ALA A 796 -26.72 -25.30 3.67
CA ALA A 796 -25.83 -25.06 2.54
C ALA A 796 -26.66 -25.05 1.24
N GLY A 797 -26.98 -23.87 0.71
CA GLY A 797 -27.67 -23.67 -0.58
C GLY A 797 -29.11 -24.22 -0.72
N GLY A 798 -29.57 -24.99 0.26
CA GLY A 798 -30.92 -25.51 0.47
C GLY A 798 -30.99 -26.19 1.85
N SER A 799 -32.11 -26.07 2.57
CA SER A 799 -32.23 -26.60 3.94
C SER A 799 -32.42 -28.12 3.94
N PHE A 800 -31.46 -28.86 4.50
CA PHE A 800 -31.59 -30.30 4.73
C PHE A 800 -31.77 -30.55 6.22
N CYS A 801 -33.01 -30.80 6.63
CA CYS A 801 -33.35 -31.00 8.03
C CYS A 801 -33.35 -32.48 8.43
N ASN A 802 -32.99 -32.73 9.69
CA ASN A 802 -32.91 -34.02 10.36
C ASN A 802 -31.78 -34.95 9.88
N LEU A 803 -30.66 -34.39 9.42
CA LEU A 803 -29.46 -35.15 9.04
C LEU A 803 -28.20 -34.41 9.51
N GLU A 804 -27.25 -35.10 10.16
CA GLU A 804 -25.89 -34.60 10.44
C GLU A 804 -24.84 -35.53 9.83
N VAL A 805 -23.62 -35.01 9.65
CA VAL A 805 -22.46 -35.79 9.21
C VAL A 805 -21.93 -36.60 10.39
N ALA A 806 -22.08 -37.93 10.32
CA ALA A 806 -21.58 -38.88 11.33
C ALA A 806 -20.08 -39.18 11.15
N ASP A 807 -19.60 -39.22 9.90
CA ASP A 807 -18.19 -39.44 9.57
C ASP A 807 -17.87 -38.80 8.22
N ALA A 808 -16.67 -38.22 8.10
CA ALA A 808 -16.19 -37.57 6.89
C ALA A 808 -14.72 -37.90 6.64
N VAL A 809 -14.44 -38.54 5.50
CA VAL A 809 -13.07 -38.75 5.03
C VAL A 809 -12.90 -38.07 3.68
N ALA A 810 -12.00 -37.09 3.61
CA ALA A 810 -11.58 -36.47 2.36
C ALA A 810 -10.28 -37.11 1.86
N ILE A 811 -10.29 -37.58 0.61
CA ILE A 811 -9.07 -37.95 -0.11
C ILE A 811 -8.78 -36.83 -1.12
N PRO A 812 -7.60 -36.18 -1.09
CA PRO A 812 -7.28 -35.05 -1.98
C PRO A 812 -7.53 -35.38 -3.46
N ALA A 813 -8.24 -34.49 -4.17
CA ALA A 813 -8.69 -34.70 -5.54
C ALA A 813 -7.56 -34.67 -6.60
N HIS A 814 -6.33 -34.31 -6.22
CA HIS A 814 -5.25 -33.98 -7.14
C HIS A 814 -4.49 -35.16 -7.77
N LEU A 815 -4.96 -36.40 -7.67
CA LEU A 815 -4.12 -37.59 -7.93
C LEU A 815 -4.74 -38.70 -8.79
N CYS A 816 -5.85 -38.44 -9.49
CA CYS A 816 -6.34 -39.29 -10.58
C CYS A 816 -6.10 -38.59 -11.92
N THR A 817 -5.53 -39.29 -12.90
CA THR A 817 -5.38 -38.75 -14.27
C THR A 817 -6.28 -39.54 -15.22
N ASP A 818 -7.10 -38.82 -15.99
CA ASP A 818 -7.87 -39.39 -17.11
C ASP A 818 -6.88 -39.84 -18.19
N ALA A 819 -6.64 -41.14 -18.27
CA ALA A 819 -5.74 -41.72 -19.27
C ALA A 819 -6.48 -42.33 -20.48
N GLY A 820 -7.82 -42.29 -20.50
CA GLY A 820 -8.65 -43.03 -21.44
C GLY A 820 -9.68 -42.18 -22.21
N SER A 821 -10.12 -42.70 -23.38
CA SER A 821 -11.22 -42.12 -24.17
C SER A 821 -12.60 -42.71 -23.84
N TYR A 822 -12.72 -43.47 -22.73
CA TYR A 822 -13.98 -44.07 -22.28
C TYR A 822 -14.13 -43.95 -20.74
N PRO A 823 -15.37 -43.96 -20.21
CA PRO A 823 -15.70 -43.49 -18.86
C PRO A 823 -15.32 -44.42 -17.68
N ASP A 824 -14.57 -45.50 -17.90
CA ASP A 824 -14.42 -46.57 -16.91
C ASP A 824 -12.94 -46.78 -16.48
N GLU A 825 -12.04 -45.84 -16.76
CA GLU A 825 -10.59 -46.00 -16.57
C GLU A 825 -10.00 -45.02 -15.53
N VAL A 826 -10.31 -45.19 -14.24
CA VAL A 826 -9.69 -44.43 -13.14
C VAL A 826 -8.36 -45.06 -12.71
N THR A 827 -7.27 -44.29 -12.77
CA THR A 827 -5.90 -44.75 -12.48
C THR A 827 -5.33 -44.14 -11.20
N CYS A 828 -4.97 -44.96 -10.20
CA CYS A 828 -4.41 -44.51 -8.92
C CYS A 828 -2.88 -44.52 -8.92
N ARG A 829 -2.24 -43.41 -8.55
CA ARG A 829 -0.77 -43.30 -8.62
C ARG A 829 -0.03 -42.96 -7.32
N ALA A 830 -0.64 -42.31 -6.33
CA ALA A 830 0.12 -41.79 -5.19
C ALA A 830 -0.52 -41.93 -3.80
N ALA A 831 -1.85 -41.86 -3.67
CA ALA A 831 -2.55 -42.05 -2.39
C ALA A 831 -3.72 -43.02 -2.56
N TRP A 832 -3.82 -44.01 -1.66
CA TRP A 832 -4.85 -45.04 -1.68
C TRP A 832 -5.17 -45.53 -0.26
N SER A 833 -6.38 -46.03 -0.05
CA SER A 833 -6.79 -46.66 1.22
C SER A 833 -7.51 -48.00 0.96
N PHE A 834 -7.34 -48.94 1.90
CA PHE A 834 -8.07 -50.21 1.90
C PHE A 834 -9.21 -50.17 2.89
N ILE A 835 -10.45 -50.30 2.40
CA ILE A 835 -11.64 -50.43 3.24
C ILE A 835 -12.10 -51.89 3.28
N ASP A 836 -12.73 -52.30 4.38
CA ASP A 836 -13.36 -53.63 4.47
C ASP A 836 -14.56 -53.70 3.53
N ALA A 837 -14.63 -54.75 2.72
CA ALA A 837 -15.85 -55.05 1.98
C ALA A 837 -16.89 -55.53 2.98
N GLU A 838 -18.02 -54.83 3.12
CA GLU A 838 -19.12 -55.34 3.94
C GLU A 838 -19.66 -56.64 3.32
N GLU A 839 -19.86 -57.67 4.15
CA GLU A 839 -20.39 -58.97 3.73
C GLU A 839 -21.90 -58.84 3.46
N ASP A 840 -22.29 -58.85 2.17
CA ASP A 840 -23.69 -58.90 1.73
C ASP A 840 -24.47 -60.06 2.39
N GLU A 841 -25.45 -59.73 3.24
CA GLU A 841 -26.54 -60.66 3.57
C GLU A 841 -27.51 -60.73 2.39
N SER A 842 -27.66 -61.93 1.83
CA SER A 842 -28.44 -62.21 0.62
C SER A 842 -29.93 -61.82 0.72
N GLU A 843 -30.38 -60.90 -0.13
CA GLU A 843 -31.80 -60.66 -0.43
C GLU A 843 -32.28 -61.39 -1.71
N PRO A 844 -33.59 -61.71 -1.83
CA PRO A 844 -34.10 -62.72 -2.77
C PRO A 844 -34.46 -62.19 -4.16
N GLU A 845 -34.50 -63.09 -5.15
CA GLU A 845 -34.74 -62.81 -6.59
C GLU A 845 -36.00 -61.97 -6.91
N PRO A 846 -35.94 -61.06 -7.90
CA PRO A 846 -37.07 -60.20 -8.30
C PRO A 846 -38.10 -60.91 -9.22
N GLU A 847 -39.36 -60.49 -9.09
CA GLU A 847 -40.48 -60.83 -10.00
C GLU A 847 -40.34 -60.14 -11.38
N PRO A 848 -40.95 -60.68 -12.47
CA PRO A 848 -40.64 -60.26 -13.83
C PRO A 848 -41.34 -58.96 -14.27
N GLU A 849 -40.64 -58.16 -15.07
CA GLU A 849 -41.05 -56.87 -15.61
C GLU A 849 -42.26 -56.91 -16.58
N PRO A 850 -43.02 -55.78 -16.69
CA PRO A 850 -43.81 -55.47 -17.87
C PRO A 850 -43.16 -54.36 -18.75
N GLU A 851 -42.91 -54.77 -19.99
CA GLU A 851 -42.59 -54.07 -21.25
C GLU A 851 -42.64 -52.52 -21.34
N ASP A 852 -41.51 -51.96 -21.80
CA ASP A 852 -41.27 -50.56 -22.19
C ASP A 852 -42.25 -50.01 -23.24
N ALA A 853 -42.83 -48.83 -22.96
CA ALA A 853 -43.47 -47.99 -23.96
C ALA A 853 -42.46 -46.95 -24.50
N SER A 854 -42.04 -47.12 -25.76
CA SER A 854 -41.16 -46.18 -26.47
C SER A 854 -41.81 -44.80 -26.62
N TRP A 855 -41.10 -43.75 -26.19
CA TRP A 855 -41.49 -42.34 -26.33
C TRP A 855 -41.76 -41.88 -27.78
N MET A 856 -41.34 -42.66 -28.77
CA MET A 856 -41.55 -42.39 -30.20
C MET A 856 -43.02 -42.53 -30.64
N ASP A 857 -43.87 -43.15 -29.83
CA ASP A 857 -45.32 -43.29 -30.10
C ASP A 857 -46.16 -42.14 -29.51
N GLY A 858 -45.51 -41.18 -28.83
CA GLY A 858 -46.18 -40.05 -28.19
C GLY A 858 -46.55 -38.90 -29.15
N PRO A 859 -47.66 -38.18 -28.91
CA PRO A 859 -48.08 -37.04 -29.73
C PRO A 859 -47.07 -35.88 -29.75
N LEU A 860 -46.15 -35.82 -28.78
CA LEU A 860 -45.09 -34.81 -28.68
C LEU A 860 -44.00 -35.01 -29.74
N TYR A 861 -43.68 -36.24 -30.15
CA TYR A 861 -42.70 -36.53 -31.20
C TYR A 861 -43.14 -35.94 -32.56
N TRP A 862 -44.42 -36.05 -32.88
CA TRP A 862 -44.99 -35.48 -34.11
C TRP A 862 -45.09 -33.95 -34.07
N ALA A 863 -45.26 -33.34 -32.90
CA ALA A 863 -45.23 -31.89 -32.74
C ALA A 863 -43.82 -31.32 -33.03
N ALA A 864 -42.77 -31.99 -32.54
CA ALA A 864 -41.39 -31.62 -32.80
C ALA A 864 -41.03 -31.67 -34.30
N ILE A 865 -41.41 -32.75 -35.00
CA ILE A 865 -41.18 -32.88 -36.46
C ILE A 865 -41.90 -31.77 -37.25
N PHE A 866 -43.14 -31.44 -36.88
CA PHE A 866 -43.89 -30.40 -37.58
C PHE A 866 -43.27 -29.02 -37.41
N PHE A 867 -42.76 -28.71 -36.22
CA PHE A 867 -42.12 -27.42 -35.94
C PHE A 867 -40.82 -27.26 -36.76
N SER A 868 -40.00 -28.31 -36.83
CA SER A 868 -38.77 -28.31 -37.64
C SER A 868 -39.06 -28.10 -39.14
N LEU A 869 -40.13 -28.69 -39.66
CA LEU A 869 -40.54 -28.54 -41.07
C LEU A 869 -41.01 -27.11 -41.40
N VAL A 870 -41.73 -26.44 -40.48
CA VAL A 870 -42.18 -25.05 -40.68
C VAL A 870 -40.99 -24.08 -40.76
N VAL A 871 -39.99 -24.27 -39.90
CA VAL A 871 -38.77 -23.43 -39.90
C VAL A 871 -37.99 -23.60 -41.21
N VAL A 872 -37.82 -24.84 -41.70
CA VAL A 872 -37.10 -25.10 -42.96
C VAL A 872 -37.83 -24.50 -44.17
N VAL A 873 -39.16 -24.61 -44.25
CA VAL A 873 -39.94 -24.03 -45.36
C VAL A 873 -39.93 -22.49 -45.32
N GLY A 874 -39.98 -21.90 -44.13
CA GLY A 874 -39.85 -20.45 -43.94
C GLY A 874 -38.51 -19.91 -44.45
N SER A 875 -37.42 -20.59 -44.12
CA SER A 875 -36.05 -20.22 -44.53
C SER A 875 -35.85 -20.28 -46.05
N ILE A 876 -36.46 -21.25 -46.74
CA ILE A 876 -36.40 -21.35 -48.22
C ILE A 876 -37.20 -20.20 -48.89
N GLY A 877 -38.30 -19.75 -48.28
CA GLY A 877 -39.10 -18.62 -48.79
C GLY A 877 -38.32 -17.29 -48.81
N VAL A 878 -37.54 -17.02 -47.76
CA VAL A 878 -36.72 -15.81 -47.64
C VAL A 878 -35.57 -15.80 -48.65
N ILE A 879 -34.92 -16.95 -48.85
CA ILE A 879 -33.83 -17.10 -49.83
C ILE A 879 -34.34 -16.89 -51.27
N ASN A 880 -35.52 -17.41 -51.61
CA ASN A 880 -36.10 -17.28 -52.96
C ASN A 880 -36.58 -15.84 -53.27
N SER A 881 -36.99 -15.09 -52.24
CA SER A 881 -37.33 -13.66 -52.36
C SER A 881 -36.10 -12.81 -52.67
N ASN A 882 -34.97 -13.07 -52.00
CA ASN A 882 -33.71 -12.35 -52.20
C ASN A 882 -33.01 -12.67 -53.54
N ILE A 883 -33.23 -13.85 -54.12
CA ILE A 883 -32.67 -14.20 -55.44
C ILE A 883 -33.47 -13.54 -56.59
N ARG A 884 -34.78 -13.32 -56.42
CA ARG A 884 -35.62 -12.63 -57.42
C ARG A 884 -35.32 -11.14 -57.55
N SER A 885 -34.87 -10.47 -56.49
CA SER A 885 -34.52 -9.04 -56.55
C SER A 885 -33.19 -8.76 -57.27
N ARG A 886 -32.32 -9.78 -57.43
CA ARG A 886 -31.00 -9.63 -58.09
C ARG A 886 -30.97 -9.97 -59.58
N ILE A 887 -32.07 -10.45 -60.18
CA ILE A 887 -32.11 -10.92 -61.59
C ILE A 887 -32.75 -9.88 -62.56
N SER A 888 -33.26 -8.74 -62.07
CA SER A 888 -34.05 -7.81 -62.90
C SER A 888 -33.42 -6.43 -63.18
N SER A 889 -32.11 -6.32 -63.38
CA SER A 889 -31.54 -5.11 -63.99
C SER A 889 -30.19 -5.37 -64.66
N GLU A 890 -30.22 -5.77 -65.93
CA GLU A 890 -29.08 -5.74 -66.87
C GLU A 890 -29.04 -4.42 -67.70
N PRO A 891 -27.93 -4.11 -68.38
CA PRO A 891 -27.36 -2.76 -68.52
C PRO A 891 -27.49 -2.13 -69.93
N SER A 892 -27.18 -0.83 -70.04
CA SER A 892 -26.83 -0.15 -71.31
C SER A 892 -25.82 0.98 -71.02
N VAL A 893 -24.54 0.91 -71.43
CA VAL A 893 -23.96 1.11 -72.79
C VAL A 893 -23.68 2.61 -73.11
N LEU A 894 -22.36 2.89 -73.17
CA LEU A 894 -21.59 3.79 -74.06
C LEU A 894 -21.49 5.33 -73.87
N VAL A 895 -20.23 5.75 -73.63
CA VAL A 895 -19.36 6.63 -74.47
C VAL A 895 -19.38 8.17 -74.37
N SER A 896 -18.16 8.69 -74.07
CA SER A 896 -17.43 9.95 -74.46
C SER A 896 -18.11 11.32 -74.23
N GLU A 897 -17.41 12.43 -73.95
CA GLU A 897 -16.19 13.05 -74.52
C GLU A 897 -15.49 13.96 -73.48
N GLU A 898 -14.21 14.28 -73.79
CA GLU A 898 -13.34 15.45 -73.45
C GLU A 898 -13.81 16.44 -72.36
N GLU A 899 -12.99 16.88 -71.40
CA GLU A 899 -11.62 17.44 -71.45
C GLU A 899 -10.93 17.28 -70.09
#